data_AF-A0A932U090-F1
#
_entry.id   AF-A0A932U090-F1
#
_cell.length_a   1.000
_cell.length_b   1.000
_cell.length_c   1.000
_cell.angle_alpha   90.00
_cell.angle_beta   90.00
_cell.angle_gamma   90.00
#
_symmetry.space_group_name_H-M   'P 1'
#
loop_
_entity.id
_entity.type
_entity.pdbx_description
1 polymer ?
#
loop_
_entity_poly.entity_id
_entity_poly.type
_entity_poly.pdbx_seq_one_letter_code
_entity_poly.pdbx_strand_id
1 'polypeptide(L)'
;MRNTYKYGFHKPEHYVFKSKRGLDQGVVEHISVRKNEPPWMRQLRVRALGQFYRKPLPLWGGNLTGINFDNIFYYISPTDKKASRWEDLPEEIRDTYDRIGIPEAEKKFLAGVSAQYECITGDALVFGENGVTRLQDIEPQMYIYALNEQTKKLEKQKVLGVSVKGKRPIYEVKVAGRIIRCTQNHPLLTLRFERPLDRKRGRFSTQWEYLRNLHVGDYVGIVKNFPEGGKSYSLPPPLLNKTYIGRNQYGSYQVCADWLYQRTQKTLRIPSKTSENLLWLIGLYMGDGYISRTSRKLGTQVLSLAIPQTELGLRKKVSHVVRDVFGYEVSKDSDPYRMRIFSSPIMYLFKMLLLEGSARTKKLPLWVFGLPKSQRLAFMGGYIDSDGYLRNGKKNCDAWITSVNRQLLESVHMLAISCGLHATGIHEFTFFPDVFDKKRKSIGYRLQITGDLLPLASYSWKVQNGFTPRNYYHTYGSHHGSPIDSYISDEIGFGVVQKITPVGEEPVYDIEVEGHHNFIANGIVVHNSEVVYKSIQDTLRKKGVVFLDMDSGLREYPEIVKQYFGTIIPPGDNKFAALNSAVWSGGSFVYVPKGVKVDLPLQAYFRINAANMGQFERTLIIAEEGSFVSYLEGCTAPVYTTDSLHSAVVEIIVKKGARVRYTTIQNWSTNVYNLVTKRARVEEEGVMEWVDGNLGSKITMKYPSVYLVGRKARGEILSIAYAGHGQHQDAGGKAVHLAPETTSQIISKSISRGGGRTSYRGLVQVAPNAKNSKSKVVCDALLLDEASRSDTYPTMKIDHQDVTIEHEATVSKIGDEQLFYLTSRGIDKAQAESMIVNGFIEPIVKELPLEYAVELNRLIQLQMEGSVG
;
A
#
# COMPACT_ATOMS: atom_id res chain seq x y z
N MET A 1 47.53 -6.84 5.36
CA MET A 1 46.73 -7.74 6.23
C MET A 1 45.41 -8.03 5.54
N ARG A 2 44.96 -9.29 5.54
CA ARG A 2 43.79 -9.80 4.80
C ARG A 2 42.52 -9.05 5.22
N ASN A 3 41.84 -8.40 4.26
CA ASN A 3 40.55 -7.77 4.46
C ASN A 3 39.46 -8.86 4.42
N THR A 4 39.21 -9.52 5.56
CA THR A 4 38.18 -10.54 5.71
C THR A 4 36.82 -9.88 5.93
N TYR A 5 35.98 -10.00 4.91
CA TYR A 5 34.55 -9.72 4.91
C TYR A 5 33.85 -10.52 6.04
N LYS A 6 33.08 -9.85 6.91
CA LYS A 6 32.57 -10.42 8.18
C LYS A 6 31.28 -11.27 8.06
N TYR A 7 30.73 -11.45 6.85
CA TYR A 7 29.55 -12.28 6.59
C TYR A 7 29.69 -13.09 5.29
N GLY A 8 30.61 -14.05 5.27
CA GLY A 8 30.72 -15.03 4.17
C GLY A 8 29.71 -16.17 4.35
N PHE A 9 28.58 -16.11 3.66
CA PHE A 9 27.62 -17.22 3.59
C PHE A 9 27.49 -17.72 2.15
N HIS A 10 27.83 -18.98 1.90
CA HIS A 10 27.50 -19.71 0.68
C HIS A 10 26.31 -20.64 0.99
N LYS A 11 25.15 -20.43 0.34
CA LYS A 11 24.09 -21.45 0.22
C LYS A 11 24.16 -22.07 -1.19
N PRO A 12 23.83 -23.36 -1.37
CA PRO A 12 23.65 -23.95 -2.69
C PRO A 12 22.42 -23.32 -3.37
N GLU A 13 22.56 -22.91 -4.63
CA GLU A 13 21.51 -22.23 -5.40
C GLU A 13 20.72 -23.26 -6.24
N HIS A 14 19.42 -23.42 -6.03
CA HIS A 14 18.57 -24.26 -6.87
C HIS A 14 17.96 -23.45 -8.04
N TYR A 15 18.60 -23.49 -9.20
CA TYR A 15 18.07 -22.94 -10.45
C TYR A 15 17.26 -23.98 -11.22
N VAL A 16 16.12 -23.58 -11.78
CA VAL A 16 15.38 -24.40 -12.75
C VAL A 16 16.21 -24.63 -14.01
N PHE A 17 16.96 -23.62 -14.47
CA PHE A 17 17.89 -23.77 -15.57
C PHE A 17 19.07 -22.81 -15.48
N LYS A 18 20.26 -23.31 -15.76
CA LYS A 18 21.51 -22.54 -15.83
C LYS A 18 22.23 -22.92 -17.12
N SER A 19 22.58 -21.94 -17.95
CA SER A 19 23.36 -22.20 -19.16
C SER A 19 24.73 -22.78 -18.81
N LYS A 20 25.39 -23.42 -19.79
CA LYS A 20 26.84 -23.70 -19.68
C LYS A 20 27.59 -22.37 -19.49
N ARG A 21 28.72 -22.41 -18.77
CA ARG A 21 29.63 -21.26 -18.69
C ARG A 21 30.23 -20.96 -20.06
N GLY A 22 30.42 -19.68 -20.31
CA GLY A 22 30.97 -19.19 -21.55
C GLY A 22 29.91 -19.03 -22.62
N LEU A 23 30.31 -18.37 -23.69
CA LEU A 23 29.45 -18.09 -24.82
C LEU A 23 29.84 -19.04 -25.94
N ASP A 24 28.88 -19.75 -26.51
CA ASP A 24 29.05 -20.52 -27.73
C ASP A 24 27.71 -20.58 -28.50
N GLN A 25 27.74 -21.12 -29.72
CA GLN A 25 26.54 -21.24 -30.55
C GLN A 25 25.48 -22.13 -29.89
N GLY A 26 25.90 -23.17 -29.18
CA GLY A 26 24.99 -24.06 -28.45
C GLY A 26 24.20 -23.31 -27.38
N VAL A 27 24.84 -22.46 -26.59
CA VAL A 27 24.18 -21.61 -25.59
C VAL A 27 23.17 -20.68 -26.25
N VAL A 28 23.54 -20.02 -27.34
CA VAL A 28 22.65 -19.09 -28.06
C VAL A 28 21.43 -19.80 -28.65
N GLU A 29 21.62 -20.96 -29.26
CA GLU A 29 20.52 -21.76 -29.81
C GLU A 29 19.62 -22.31 -28.72
N HIS A 30 20.18 -22.78 -27.61
CA HIS A 30 19.41 -23.23 -26.45
C HIS A 30 18.53 -22.12 -25.86
N ILE A 31 19.04 -20.89 -25.76
CA ILE A 31 18.24 -19.74 -25.30
C ILE A 31 17.02 -19.56 -26.21
N SER A 32 17.23 -19.57 -27.53
CA SER A 32 16.17 -19.35 -28.51
C SER A 32 15.09 -20.46 -28.47
N VAL A 33 15.51 -21.73 -28.34
CA VAL A 33 14.60 -22.88 -28.19
C VAL A 33 13.80 -22.78 -26.89
N ARG A 34 14.46 -22.46 -25.77
CA ARG A 34 13.81 -22.36 -24.46
C ARG A 34 12.77 -21.23 -24.39
N LYS A 35 13.05 -20.12 -25.08
CA LYS A 35 12.14 -18.96 -25.18
C LYS A 35 11.00 -19.14 -26.19
N ASN A 36 11.03 -20.22 -26.99
CA ASN A 36 10.11 -20.48 -28.09
C ASN A 36 10.03 -19.30 -29.08
N GLU A 37 11.19 -18.84 -29.53
CA GLU A 37 11.33 -17.68 -30.41
C GLU A 37 11.09 -18.00 -31.90
N PRO A 38 10.66 -17.02 -32.71
CA PRO A 38 10.52 -17.20 -34.15
C PRO A 38 11.89 -17.42 -34.85
N PRO A 39 11.93 -18.14 -36.00
CA PRO A 39 13.18 -18.49 -36.68
C PRO A 39 14.11 -17.32 -37.00
N TRP A 40 13.54 -16.15 -37.33
CA TRP A 40 14.32 -14.96 -37.66
C TRP A 40 15.11 -14.42 -36.44
N MET A 41 14.57 -14.55 -35.23
CA MET A 41 15.25 -14.13 -33.99
C MET A 41 16.42 -15.06 -33.69
N ARG A 42 16.23 -16.37 -33.87
CA ARG A 42 17.32 -17.36 -33.75
C ARG A 42 18.48 -17.04 -34.70
N GLN A 43 18.18 -16.76 -35.98
CA GLN A 43 19.19 -16.40 -36.97
C GLN A 43 19.91 -15.09 -36.62
N LEU A 44 19.17 -14.10 -36.09
CA LEU A 44 19.74 -12.85 -35.62
C LEU A 44 20.73 -13.08 -34.47
N ARG A 45 20.35 -13.89 -33.48
CA ARG A 45 21.22 -14.22 -32.33
C ARG A 45 22.53 -14.89 -32.77
N VAL A 46 22.45 -15.88 -33.67
CA VAL A 46 23.65 -16.58 -34.20
C VAL A 46 24.55 -15.61 -35.00
N ARG A 47 23.96 -14.72 -35.80
CA ARG A 47 24.73 -13.69 -36.52
C ARG A 47 25.41 -12.71 -35.56
N ALA A 48 24.70 -12.29 -34.52
CA ALA A 48 25.21 -11.40 -33.49
C ALA A 48 26.40 -12.02 -32.73
N LEU A 49 26.34 -13.32 -32.43
CA LEU A 49 27.43 -14.07 -31.84
C LEU A 49 28.70 -14.01 -32.71
N GLY A 50 28.57 -14.23 -34.02
CA GLY A 50 29.70 -14.13 -34.95
C GLY A 50 30.31 -12.72 -34.99
N GLN A 51 29.48 -11.67 -34.86
CA GLN A 51 29.96 -10.29 -34.79
C GLN A 51 30.66 -9.97 -33.46
N PHE A 52 30.19 -10.55 -32.35
CA PHE A 52 30.82 -10.39 -31.03
C PHE A 52 32.27 -10.87 -31.03
N TYR A 53 32.56 -12.03 -31.61
CA TYR A 53 33.94 -12.56 -31.69
C TYR A 53 34.84 -11.76 -32.63
N ARG A 54 34.28 -11.20 -33.72
CA ARG A 54 35.06 -10.40 -34.69
C ARG A 54 35.43 -9.01 -34.16
N LYS A 55 34.66 -8.45 -33.22
CA LYS A 55 34.90 -7.09 -32.69
C LYS A 55 35.88 -7.11 -31.51
N PRO A 56 36.92 -6.26 -31.52
CA PRO A 56 37.82 -6.13 -30.37
C PRO A 56 37.14 -5.43 -29.20
N LEU A 57 37.69 -5.61 -27.98
CA LEU A 57 37.33 -4.76 -26.85
C LEU A 57 37.73 -3.30 -27.15
N PRO A 58 36.93 -2.30 -26.75
CA PRO A 58 37.31 -0.91 -26.92
C PRO A 58 38.58 -0.62 -26.10
N LEU A 59 39.52 0.10 -26.71
CA LEU A 59 40.78 0.54 -26.08
C LEU A 59 40.63 1.91 -25.38
N TRP A 60 39.41 2.43 -25.31
CA TRP A 60 39.08 3.75 -24.77
C TRP A 60 38.00 3.62 -23.70
N GLY A 61 37.94 4.59 -22.78
CA GLY A 61 37.02 4.59 -21.65
C GLY A 61 37.60 3.90 -20.42
N GLY A 62 36.81 3.04 -19.77
CA GLY A 62 37.25 2.27 -18.61
C GLY A 62 38.11 1.05 -18.99
N ASN A 63 38.90 0.54 -18.04
CA ASN A 63 39.70 -0.67 -18.25
C ASN A 63 38.84 -1.95 -18.23
N LEU A 64 38.59 -2.51 -19.42
CA LEU A 64 37.75 -3.71 -19.59
C LEU A 64 38.53 -5.03 -19.65
N THR A 65 39.86 -5.02 -19.45
CA THR A 65 40.70 -6.24 -19.55
C THR A 65 40.38 -7.29 -18.49
N GLY A 66 39.74 -6.89 -17.38
CA GLY A 66 39.32 -7.81 -16.31
C GLY A 66 38.09 -8.65 -16.64
N ILE A 67 37.39 -8.40 -17.76
CA ILE A 67 36.17 -9.15 -18.11
C ILE A 67 36.54 -10.51 -18.70
N ASN A 68 36.22 -11.58 -17.98
CA ASN A 68 36.35 -12.95 -18.47
C ASN A 68 35.00 -13.47 -19.01
N PHE A 69 34.80 -13.38 -20.33
CA PHE A 69 33.57 -13.82 -20.99
C PHE A 69 33.31 -15.33 -20.88
N ASP A 70 34.35 -16.16 -20.80
CA ASP A 70 34.20 -17.62 -20.72
C ASP A 70 33.72 -18.09 -19.33
N ASN A 71 33.80 -17.22 -18.33
CA ASN A 71 33.39 -17.50 -16.96
C ASN A 71 32.00 -16.93 -16.60
N ILE A 72 31.28 -16.35 -17.57
CA ILE A 72 29.96 -15.76 -17.37
C ILE A 72 28.86 -16.78 -17.67
N PHE A 73 27.81 -16.78 -16.85
CA PHE A 73 26.54 -17.40 -17.18
C PHE A 73 25.66 -16.40 -17.94
N TYR A 74 25.35 -16.71 -19.19
CA TYR A 74 24.63 -15.81 -20.09
C TYR A 74 23.11 -15.93 -20.03
N TYR A 75 22.61 -17.06 -19.51
CA TYR A 75 21.19 -17.25 -19.30
C TYR A 75 20.96 -18.11 -18.06
N ILE A 76 20.22 -17.55 -17.11
CA ILE A 76 19.77 -18.25 -15.90
C ILE A 76 18.27 -18.04 -15.81
N SER A 77 17.52 -19.14 -15.67
CA SER A 77 16.09 -19.11 -15.41
C SER A 77 15.84 -19.58 -13.98
N PRO A 78 15.40 -18.69 -13.08
CA PRO A 78 15.15 -19.04 -11.69
C PRO A 78 13.86 -19.88 -11.50
N THR A 79 12.90 -19.82 -12.43
CA THR A 79 11.61 -20.54 -12.35
C THR A 79 11.06 -20.92 -13.73
N ASP A 80 10.36 -22.06 -13.85
CA ASP A 80 9.64 -22.48 -15.08
C ASP A 80 8.37 -21.64 -15.36
N LYS A 81 7.89 -20.87 -14.38
CA LYS A 81 6.72 -19.98 -14.47
C LYS A 81 7.08 -18.56 -14.04
N LYS A 82 6.54 -17.56 -14.73
CA LYS A 82 6.57 -16.16 -14.28
C LYS A 82 5.73 -16.06 -13.00
N ALA A 83 6.38 -15.78 -11.87
CA ALA A 83 5.71 -15.52 -10.60
C ALA A 83 4.96 -14.18 -10.69
N SER A 84 3.68 -14.19 -10.34
CA SER A 84 2.87 -12.96 -10.21
C SER A 84 2.69 -12.56 -8.74
N ARG A 85 3.14 -13.42 -7.80
CA ARG A 85 3.14 -13.20 -6.35
C ARG A 85 4.53 -13.48 -5.75
N TRP A 86 4.93 -12.77 -4.69
CA TRP A 86 6.17 -13.00 -3.92
C TRP A 86 6.18 -14.41 -3.32
N GLU A 87 5.00 -14.89 -2.94
CA GLU A 87 4.77 -16.25 -2.44
C GLU A 87 5.07 -17.31 -3.49
N ASP A 88 4.97 -16.97 -4.78
CA ASP A 88 5.29 -17.86 -5.90
C ASP A 88 6.80 -17.90 -6.19
N LEU A 89 7.60 -17.06 -5.52
CA LEU A 89 9.07 -17.13 -5.60
C LEU A 89 9.60 -18.27 -4.73
N PRO A 90 10.56 -19.07 -5.24
CA PRO A 90 11.26 -20.08 -4.46
C PRO A 90 11.75 -19.54 -3.11
N GLU A 91 11.62 -20.34 -2.05
CA GLU A 91 11.92 -19.96 -0.65
C GLU A 91 13.36 -19.44 -0.49
N GLU A 92 14.32 -20.03 -1.19
CA GLU A 92 15.73 -19.64 -1.19
C GLU A 92 15.99 -18.22 -1.72
N ILE A 93 15.18 -17.80 -2.70
CA ILE A 93 15.25 -16.46 -3.30
C ILE A 93 14.70 -15.43 -2.30
N ARG A 94 13.57 -15.73 -1.64
CA ARG A 94 12.97 -14.90 -0.58
C ARG A 94 13.92 -14.70 0.60
N ASP A 95 14.55 -15.77 1.07
CA ASP A 95 15.52 -15.78 2.18
C ASP A 95 16.75 -14.91 1.90
N THR A 96 17.22 -14.97 0.64
CA THR A 96 18.37 -14.17 0.16
C THR A 96 18.02 -12.69 0.08
N TYR A 97 16.81 -12.35 -0.38
CA TYR A 97 16.31 -10.98 -0.35
C TYR A 97 16.23 -10.45 1.08
N ASP A 98 15.84 -11.27 2.06
CA ASP A 98 15.62 -10.79 3.41
C ASP A 98 16.89 -10.38 4.16
N ARG A 99 18.00 -11.10 3.92
CA ARG A 99 19.27 -10.93 4.64
C ARG A 99 20.25 -9.92 4.04
N ILE A 100 20.06 -9.49 2.79
CA ILE A 100 20.99 -8.59 2.06
C ILE A 100 20.79 -7.10 2.42
N GLY A 101 19.79 -6.74 3.22
CA GLY A 101 19.64 -5.36 3.71
C GLY A 101 19.24 -4.35 2.62
N ILE A 102 18.54 -4.82 1.59
CA ILE A 102 17.92 -3.99 0.55
C ILE A 102 16.91 -3.04 1.21
N PRO A 103 16.91 -1.73 0.90
CA PRO A 103 15.86 -0.82 1.34
C PRO A 103 14.49 -1.42 1.03
N GLU A 104 13.56 -1.35 1.98
CA GLU A 104 12.28 -2.04 1.86
C GLU A 104 11.51 -1.74 0.57
N ALA A 105 11.64 -0.54 -0.01
CA ALA A 105 11.02 -0.15 -1.27
C ALA A 105 11.40 -1.07 -2.44
N GLU A 106 12.60 -1.64 -2.40
CA GLU A 106 13.23 -2.37 -3.48
C GLU A 106 13.06 -3.90 -3.32
N LYS A 107 12.94 -4.40 -2.07
CA LYS A 107 12.34 -5.73 -1.80
C LYS A 107 10.90 -5.82 -2.29
N LYS A 108 10.15 -4.72 -2.16
CA LYS A 108 8.71 -4.63 -2.48
C LYS A 108 8.39 -4.63 -3.98
N PHE A 109 9.37 -4.39 -4.86
CA PHE A 109 9.16 -4.32 -6.32
C PHE A 109 9.54 -5.61 -7.07
N LEU A 110 10.64 -6.28 -6.67
CA LEU A 110 11.26 -7.42 -7.40
C LEU A 110 10.42 -8.70 -7.43
N ALA A 111 9.27 -8.70 -6.77
CA ALA A 111 8.36 -9.82 -6.65
C ALA A 111 7.40 -9.99 -7.83
N GLY A 112 7.33 -9.03 -8.77
CA GLY A 112 6.19 -8.92 -9.68
C GLY A 112 4.87 -8.61 -8.96
N VAL A 113 4.96 -8.24 -7.69
CA VAL A 113 3.86 -7.88 -6.80
C VAL A 113 4.05 -6.44 -6.47
N SER A 114 3.00 -5.65 -6.64
CA SER A 114 2.68 -4.56 -5.74
C SER A 114 2.62 -5.08 -4.30
N ALA A 115 3.78 -5.33 -3.66
CA ALA A 115 3.86 -5.76 -2.28
C ALA A 115 3.79 -4.55 -1.34
N GLN A 116 2.72 -3.77 -1.45
CA GLN A 116 2.14 -3.16 -0.27
C GLN A 116 1.28 -4.26 0.38
N TYR A 117 1.85 -4.96 1.36
CA TYR A 117 1.13 -5.94 2.19
C TYR A 117 0.38 -5.22 3.30
N GLU A 118 -0.50 -4.27 2.99
CA GLU A 118 -1.25 -3.55 4.03
C GLU A 118 -2.53 -4.31 4.28
N CYS A 119 -2.47 -5.37 5.09
CA CYS A 119 -3.60 -6.26 5.17
C CYS A 119 -4.17 -6.30 6.60
N ILE A 120 -5.49 -6.35 6.66
CA ILE A 120 -6.26 -6.43 7.91
C ILE A 120 -6.87 -7.83 7.98
N THR A 121 -7.05 -8.36 9.18
CA THR A 121 -7.73 -9.65 9.36
C THR A 121 -9.17 -9.60 8.87
N GLY A 122 -9.64 -10.72 8.32
CA GLY A 122 -10.98 -10.81 7.70
C GLY A 122 -12.15 -10.52 8.65
N ASP A 123 -11.95 -10.70 9.95
CA ASP A 123 -12.95 -10.45 11.00
C ASP A 123 -13.15 -8.96 11.31
N ALA A 124 -12.30 -8.06 10.79
CA ALA A 124 -12.45 -6.63 10.97
C ALA A 124 -13.79 -6.13 10.41
N LEU A 125 -14.46 -5.31 11.20
CA LEU A 125 -15.77 -4.75 10.92
C LEU A 125 -15.62 -3.44 10.15
N VAL A 126 -16.02 -3.44 8.89
CA VAL A 126 -16.02 -2.28 8.01
C VAL A 126 -17.41 -1.65 7.97
N PHE A 127 -17.46 -0.35 8.18
CA PHE A 127 -18.72 0.41 8.20
C PHE A 127 -19.10 0.85 6.79
N GLY A 128 -20.33 0.58 6.39
CA GLY A 128 -20.88 1.03 5.12
C GLY A 128 -22.34 1.42 5.17
N GLU A 129 -22.94 1.59 3.99
CA GLU A 129 -24.26 2.22 3.85
C GLU A 129 -25.37 1.45 4.58
N ASN A 130 -25.32 0.11 4.57
CA ASN A 130 -26.34 -0.75 5.14
C ASN A 130 -25.96 -1.31 6.53
N GLY A 131 -24.96 -0.72 7.19
CA GLY A 131 -24.47 -1.16 8.49
C GLY A 131 -23.02 -1.61 8.42
N VAL A 132 -22.70 -2.71 9.10
CA VAL A 132 -21.33 -3.21 9.24
C VAL A 132 -21.21 -4.58 8.57
N THR A 133 -20.16 -4.73 7.77
CA THR A 133 -19.81 -5.98 7.09
C THR A 133 -18.41 -6.40 7.54
N ARG A 134 -18.15 -7.69 7.64
CA ARG A 134 -16.78 -8.17 7.88
C ARG A 134 -15.96 -7.97 6.63
N LEU A 135 -14.70 -7.60 6.77
CA LEU A 135 -13.79 -7.34 5.65
C LEU A 135 -13.77 -8.48 4.62
N GLN A 136 -13.75 -9.73 5.10
CA GLN A 136 -13.77 -10.92 4.24
C GLN A 136 -15.08 -11.13 3.45
N ASP A 137 -16.18 -10.52 3.89
CA ASP A 137 -17.52 -10.65 3.30
C ASP A 137 -17.89 -9.41 2.46
N ILE A 138 -16.95 -8.48 2.25
CA ILE A 138 -17.14 -7.30 1.39
C ILE A 138 -17.07 -7.75 -0.07
N GLU A 139 -17.98 -7.21 -0.88
CA GLU A 139 -18.01 -7.42 -2.31
C GLU A 139 -17.78 -6.10 -3.07
N PRO A 140 -17.20 -6.13 -4.28
CA PRO A 140 -17.14 -4.97 -5.15
C PRO A 140 -18.54 -4.36 -5.36
N GLN A 141 -18.58 -3.04 -5.62
CA GLN A 141 -19.79 -2.22 -5.73
C GLN A 141 -20.52 -1.90 -4.42
N MET A 142 -20.14 -2.49 -3.28
CA MET A 142 -20.65 -2.05 -1.97
C MET A 142 -20.18 -0.64 -1.63
N TYR A 143 -20.98 0.12 -0.87
CA TYR A 143 -20.61 1.44 -0.36
C TYR A 143 -20.15 1.36 1.09
N ILE A 144 -18.93 1.84 1.35
CA ILE A 144 -18.33 1.92 2.69
C ILE A 144 -17.96 3.36 3.06
N TYR A 145 -17.74 3.64 4.34
CA TYR A 145 -17.30 4.94 4.80
C TYR A 145 -15.78 5.08 4.72
N ALA A 146 -15.34 6.19 4.12
CA ALA A 146 -13.95 6.63 4.02
C ALA A 146 -13.82 8.05 4.58
N LEU A 147 -12.67 8.39 5.15
CA LEU A 147 -12.35 9.72 5.62
C LEU A 147 -11.90 10.61 4.46
N ASN A 148 -12.58 11.72 4.24
CA ASN A 148 -12.04 12.83 3.48
C ASN A 148 -11.08 13.64 4.38
N GLU A 149 -9.78 13.53 4.15
CA GLU A 149 -8.76 14.17 5.00
C GLU A 149 -8.84 15.71 4.99
N GLN A 150 -9.34 16.31 3.91
CA GLN A 150 -9.47 17.77 3.78
C GLN A 150 -10.65 18.30 4.59
N THR A 151 -11.82 17.67 4.46
CA THR A 151 -13.05 18.09 5.15
C THR A 151 -13.17 17.52 6.56
N LYS A 152 -12.41 16.45 6.87
CA LYS A 152 -12.45 15.68 8.12
C LYS A 152 -13.81 15.04 8.39
N LYS A 153 -14.53 14.72 7.32
CA LYS A 153 -15.84 14.05 7.36
C LYS A 153 -15.76 12.66 6.73
N LEU A 154 -16.63 11.78 7.19
CA LEU A 154 -16.82 10.45 6.61
C LEU A 154 -17.75 10.55 5.41
N GLU A 155 -17.27 10.12 4.26
CA GLU A 155 -17.99 10.10 3.00
C GLU A 155 -18.17 8.66 2.53
N LYS A 156 -19.29 8.40 1.85
CA LYS A 156 -19.54 7.08 1.26
C LYS A 156 -18.70 6.94 0.01
N GLN A 157 -17.96 5.85 -0.08
CA GLN A 157 -17.17 5.50 -1.24
C GLN A 157 -17.44 4.07 -1.67
N LYS A 158 -17.28 3.83 -2.96
CA LYS A 158 -17.58 2.56 -3.59
C LYS A 158 -16.37 1.63 -3.52
N VAL A 159 -16.59 0.37 -3.15
CA VAL A 159 -15.55 -0.66 -3.20
C VAL A 159 -15.33 -1.06 -4.66
N LEU A 160 -14.11 -0.89 -5.14
CA LEU A 160 -13.67 -1.22 -6.49
C LEU A 160 -13.22 -2.69 -6.59
N GLY A 161 -12.55 -3.19 -5.55
CA GLY A 161 -12.00 -4.54 -5.53
C GLY A 161 -11.73 -5.04 -4.10
N VAL A 162 -11.62 -6.37 -3.96
CA VAL A 162 -11.28 -7.05 -2.71
C VAL A 162 -10.20 -8.09 -3.00
N SER A 163 -9.15 -8.10 -2.20
CA SER A 163 -7.93 -8.87 -2.43
C SER A 163 -7.62 -9.76 -1.22
N VAL A 164 -7.51 -11.07 -1.44
CA VAL A 164 -7.12 -12.05 -0.41
C VAL A 164 -5.62 -12.27 -0.48
N LYS A 165 -4.92 -11.95 0.62
CA LYS A 165 -3.44 -11.86 0.68
C LYS A 165 -2.80 -13.00 1.48
N GLY A 166 -3.56 -14.08 1.73
CA GLY A 166 -3.09 -15.29 2.40
C GLY A 166 -2.93 -15.11 3.91
N LYS A 167 -2.27 -16.07 4.56
CA LYS A 167 -1.95 -15.98 6.00
C LYS A 167 -0.70 -15.12 6.19
N ARG A 168 -0.76 -14.17 7.12
CA ARG A 168 0.34 -13.25 7.43
C ARG A 168 0.50 -13.06 8.93
N PRO A 169 1.70 -12.72 9.43
CA PRO A 169 1.90 -12.32 10.82
C PRO A 169 1.08 -11.09 11.18
N ILE A 170 0.33 -11.18 12.28
CA ILE A 170 -0.63 -10.18 12.74
C ILE A 170 -0.22 -9.60 14.09
N TYR A 171 -0.45 -8.31 14.19
CA TYR A 171 -0.31 -7.53 15.40
C TYR A 171 -1.68 -6.99 15.80
N GLU A 172 -2.06 -7.22 17.05
CA GLU A 172 -3.21 -6.61 17.67
C GLU A 172 -2.82 -5.25 18.24
N VAL A 173 -3.48 -4.21 17.75
CA VAL A 173 -3.28 -2.82 18.15
C VAL A 173 -4.50 -2.38 18.93
N LYS A 174 -4.29 -1.93 20.17
CA LYS A 174 -5.33 -1.37 21.03
C LYS A 174 -5.23 0.14 21.06
N VAL A 175 -6.25 0.82 20.56
CA VAL A 175 -6.32 2.28 20.48
C VAL A 175 -7.65 2.74 21.06
N ALA A 176 -7.62 3.52 22.15
CA ALA A 176 -8.82 4.11 22.72
C ALA A 176 -9.99 3.10 22.94
N GLY A 177 -9.67 1.87 23.39
CA GLY A 177 -10.64 0.79 23.59
C GLY A 177 -11.03 0.01 22.33
N ARG A 178 -10.64 0.46 21.13
CA ARG A 178 -10.80 -0.28 19.86
C ARG A 178 -9.63 -1.24 19.67
N ILE A 179 -9.89 -2.31 18.94
CA ILE A 179 -8.89 -3.32 18.60
C ILE A 179 -8.88 -3.48 17.08
N ILE A 180 -7.71 -3.34 16.47
CA ILE A 180 -7.50 -3.72 15.08
C ILE A 180 -6.36 -4.72 14.99
N ARG A 181 -6.51 -5.68 14.09
CA ARG A 181 -5.54 -6.72 13.80
C ARG A 181 -5.07 -6.56 12.37
N CYS A 182 -3.81 -6.18 12.20
CA CYS A 182 -3.24 -5.91 10.90
C CYS A 182 -1.78 -6.32 10.83
N THR A 183 -1.25 -6.36 9.60
CA THR A 183 0.17 -6.61 9.35
C THR A 183 1.02 -5.44 9.84
N GLN A 184 2.29 -5.71 10.13
CA GLN A 184 3.25 -4.71 10.62
C GLN A 184 3.46 -3.52 9.69
N ASN A 185 3.15 -3.68 8.41
CA ASN A 185 3.30 -2.69 7.37
C ASN A 185 1.94 -2.17 6.87
N HIS A 186 0.86 -2.36 7.63
CA HIS A 186 -0.42 -1.69 7.35
C HIS A 186 -0.38 -0.26 7.93
N PRO A 187 -0.61 0.79 7.13
CA PRO A 187 -0.52 2.16 7.60
C PRO A 187 -1.83 2.61 8.26
N LEU A 188 -1.67 3.32 9.36
CA LEU A 188 -2.75 3.93 10.12
C LEU A 188 -2.57 5.45 10.05
N LEU A 189 -3.68 6.19 10.03
CA LEU A 189 -3.62 7.65 10.07
C LEU A 189 -3.13 8.07 11.47
N THR A 190 -2.05 8.85 11.54
CA THR A 190 -1.45 9.28 12.81
C THR A 190 -1.40 10.79 12.93
N LEU A 191 -1.36 11.28 14.18
CA LEU A 191 -1.12 12.69 14.49
C LEU A 191 0.23 12.82 15.21
N ARG A 192 1.18 13.46 14.55
CA ARG A 192 2.54 13.68 15.08
C ARG A 192 2.72 15.11 15.52
N PHE A 193 3.51 15.29 16.58
CA PHE A 193 3.98 16.61 17.00
C PHE A 193 5.42 16.78 16.53
N GLU A 194 5.63 17.73 15.63
CA GLU A 194 6.96 18.11 15.18
C GLU A 194 7.36 19.44 15.81
N ARG A 195 8.53 19.46 16.46
CA ARG A 195 9.14 20.68 16.94
C ARG A 195 10.52 20.84 16.30
N PRO A 196 10.64 21.67 15.27
CA PRO A 196 11.93 22.06 14.71
C PRO A 196 12.84 22.64 15.81
N LEU A 197 14.11 22.25 15.82
CA LEU A 197 15.09 22.62 16.85
C LEU A 197 15.28 24.15 16.97
N ASP A 198 15.00 24.89 15.88
CA ASP A 198 15.08 26.34 15.75
C ASP A 198 13.82 27.08 16.25
N ARG A 199 12.72 26.38 16.55
CA ARG A 199 11.44 26.99 16.95
C ARG A 199 11.02 26.69 18.38
N LYS A 200 10.57 27.75 19.08
CA LYS A 200 9.98 27.64 20.43
C LYS A 200 8.63 26.91 20.47
N ARG A 201 7.91 26.81 19.33
CA ARG A 201 6.60 26.14 19.21
C ARG A 201 6.66 25.06 18.14
N GLY A 202 6.18 23.86 18.48
CA GLY A 202 5.98 22.77 17.52
C GLY A 202 4.59 22.83 16.88
N ARG A 203 4.39 22.05 15.81
CA ARG A 203 3.15 21.94 15.06
C ARG A 203 2.73 20.48 15.00
N PHE A 204 1.42 20.23 15.03
CA PHE A 204 0.91 18.89 14.74
C PHE A 204 0.79 18.66 13.22
N SER A 205 0.92 17.44 12.76
CA SER A 205 0.67 17.05 11.37
C SER A 205 0.02 15.67 11.32
N THR A 206 -0.87 15.47 10.36
CA THR A 206 -1.43 14.14 10.07
C THR A 206 -0.57 13.44 9.04
N GLN A 207 -0.24 12.18 9.28
CA GLN A 207 0.51 11.36 8.33
C GLN A 207 0.14 9.89 8.44
N TRP A 208 0.24 9.17 7.33
CA TRP A 208 0.06 7.72 7.28
C TRP A 208 1.34 7.03 7.74
N GLU A 209 1.25 6.25 8.81
CA GLU A 209 2.40 5.54 9.39
C GLU A 209 2.15 4.05 9.48
N TYR A 210 3.16 3.29 9.08
CA TYR A 210 3.16 1.84 9.23
C TYR A 210 3.13 1.43 10.69
N LEU A 211 2.41 0.35 11.00
CA LEU A 211 2.33 -0.16 12.36
C LEU A 211 3.71 -0.42 13.01
N ARG A 212 4.71 -0.86 12.26
CA ARG A 212 6.09 -1.06 12.78
C ARG A 212 6.77 0.23 13.27
N ASN A 213 6.31 1.39 12.83
CA ASN A 213 6.84 2.70 13.23
C ASN A 213 6.01 3.30 14.39
N LEU A 214 4.88 2.67 14.73
CA LEU A 214 4.03 3.10 15.83
C LEU A 214 4.53 2.55 17.16
N HIS A 215 4.50 3.43 18.16
CA HIS A 215 4.86 3.12 19.53
C HIS A 215 3.65 3.34 20.44
N VAL A 216 3.65 2.68 21.60
CA VAL A 216 2.68 2.95 22.66
C VAL A 216 2.82 4.42 23.08
N GLY A 217 1.71 5.15 23.11
CA GLY A 217 1.69 6.60 23.32
C GLY A 217 1.42 7.43 22.06
N ASP A 218 1.60 6.86 20.87
CA ASP A 218 1.30 7.54 19.60
C ASP A 218 -0.20 7.73 19.40
N TYR A 219 -0.58 8.73 18.61
CA TYR A 219 -1.98 9.06 18.31
C TYR A 219 -2.38 8.50 16.94
N VAL A 220 -3.48 7.74 16.91
CA VAL A 220 -4.06 7.14 15.70
C VAL A 220 -5.49 7.65 15.49
N GLY A 221 -5.85 7.89 14.23
CA GLY A 221 -7.16 8.38 13.81
C GLY A 221 -8.27 7.38 14.12
N ILE A 222 -9.28 7.84 14.86
CA ILE A 222 -10.43 7.03 15.29
C ILE A 222 -11.73 7.74 14.94
N VAL A 223 -12.78 6.96 14.72
CA VAL A 223 -14.13 7.47 14.53
C VAL A 223 -14.81 7.71 15.88
N LYS A 224 -15.31 8.93 16.10
CA LYS A 224 -16.10 9.33 17.28
C LYS A 224 -17.59 9.15 17.05
N ASN A 225 -18.05 9.42 15.83
CA ASN A 225 -19.45 9.30 15.45
C ASN A 225 -19.53 9.00 13.94
N PHE A 226 -20.55 8.24 13.54
CA PHE A 226 -20.82 8.00 12.12
C PHE A 226 -21.93 8.94 11.63
N PRO A 227 -21.95 9.30 10.33
CA PRO A 227 -23.03 10.09 9.74
C PRO A 227 -24.40 9.46 10.03
N GLU A 228 -25.43 10.30 10.20
CA GLU A 228 -26.79 9.81 10.43
C GLU A 228 -27.31 9.02 9.22
N GLY A 229 -27.86 7.84 9.50
CA GLY A 229 -28.31 6.89 8.49
C GLY A 229 -28.83 5.59 9.10
N GLY A 230 -29.22 4.65 8.25
CA GLY A 230 -29.76 3.34 8.63
C GLY A 230 -31.24 3.18 8.29
N LYS A 231 -31.69 1.93 8.16
CA LYS A 231 -33.09 1.58 7.84
C LYS A 231 -33.59 0.55 8.85
N SER A 232 -34.87 0.64 9.22
CA SER A 232 -35.48 -0.40 10.05
C SER A 232 -35.34 -1.75 9.35
N TYR A 233 -34.88 -2.76 10.09
CA TYR A 233 -34.69 -4.10 9.58
C TYR A 233 -36.03 -4.78 9.35
N SER A 234 -36.18 -5.44 8.20
CA SER A 234 -37.40 -6.20 7.88
C SER A 234 -37.31 -7.57 8.54
N LEU A 235 -38.26 -7.88 9.40
CA LEU A 235 -38.23 -9.08 10.21
C LEU A 235 -38.63 -10.29 9.35
N PRO A 236 -37.92 -11.43 9.46
CA PRO A 236 -38.24 -12.60 8.67
C PRO A 236 -39.57 -13.21 9.13
N PRO A 237 -40.36 -13.80 8.22
CA PRO A 237 -41.59 -14.46 8.61
C PRO A 237 -41.28 -15.70 9.47
N PRO A 238 -41.82 -15.85 10.71
CA PRO A 238 -41.70 -17.08 11.48
C PRO A 238 -42.10 -18.34 10.70
N LEU A 239 -41.21 -19.34 10.72
CA LEU A 239 -41.50 -20.69 10.22
C LEU A 239 -42.48 -21.39 11.17
N LEU A 240 -43.77 -21.23 10.92
CA LEU A 240 -44.87 -21.84 11.67
C LEU A 240 -45.74 -22.70 10.75
N ASN A 241 -46.38 -23.72 11.31
CA ASN A 241 -47.44 -24.45 10.60
C ASN A 241 -48.60 -23.49 10.24
N LYS A 242 -49.33 -23.76 9.14
CA LYS A 242 -50.44 -22.91 8.63
C LYS A 242 -51.40 -22.44 9.71
N THR A 243 -51.57 -23.21 10.77
CA THR A 243 -52.41 -22.86 11.92
C THR A 243 -51.63 -23.03 13.22
N TYR A 244 -51.58 -21.96 14.02
CA TYR A 244 -50.99 -21.94 15.35
C TYR A 244 -52.09 -21.89 16.41
N ILE A 245 -52.08 -22.84 17.34
CA ILE A 245 -52.94 -22.84 18.52
C ILE A 245 -52.09 -22.39 19.71
N GLY A 246 -52.40 -21.21 20.24
CA GLY A 246 -51.77 -20.64 21.41
C GLY A 246 -52.76 -20.47 22.55
N ARG A 247 -52.26 -20.06 23.71
CA ARG A 247 -53.09 -19.63 24.85
C ARG A 247 -52.61 -18.26 25.32
N ASN A 248 -53.54 -17.32 25.48
CA ASN A 248 -53.27 -15.97 26.00
C ASN A 248 -54.29 -15.64 27.10
N GLN A 249 -54.36 -14.37 27.51
CA GLN A 249 -55.25 -13.89 28.57
C GLN A 249 -56.75 -14.06 28.27
N TYR A 250 -57.14 -14.31 27.01
CA TYR A 250 -58.53 -14.52 26.58
C TYR A 250 -58.90 -16.01 26.40
N GLY A 251 -57.97 -16.93 26.69
CA GLY A 251 -58.17 -18.37 26.51
C GLY A 251 -57.30 -18.96 25.40
N SER A 252 -57.68 -20.15 24.92
CA SER A 252 -57.04 -20.76 23.74
C SER A 252 -57.46 -19.98 22.50
N TYR A 253 -56.50 -19.63 21.65
CA TYR A 253 -56.76 -18.91 20.41
C TYR A 253 -56.06 -19.63 19.25
N GLN A 254 -56.72 -19.63 18.09
CA GLN A 254 -56.22 -20.21 16.85
C GLN A 254 -55.94 -19.08 15.87
N VAL A 255 -54.72 -19.00 15.35
CA VAL A 255 -54.31 -17.98 14.38
C VAL A 255 -53.75 -18.68 13.15
N CYS A 256 -54.22 -18.28 11.97
CA CYS A 256 -53.53 -18.63 10.74
C CYS A 256 -52.16 -17.95 10.74
N ALA A 257 -51.08 -18.68 10.47
CA ALA A 257 -49.73 -18.10 10.48
C ALA A 257 -49.62 -16.87 9.56
N ASP A 258 -50.34 -16.87 8.45
CA ASP A 258 -50.42 -15.76 7.49
C ASP A 258 -51.05 -14.48 8.08
N TRP A 259 -51.87 -14.61 9.13
CA TRP A 259 -52.54 -13.48 9.79
C TRP A 259 -51.71 -12.83 10.90
N LEU A 260 -50.58 -13.43 11.30
CA LEU A 260 -49.71 -12.89 12.36
C LEU A 260 -49.10 -11.52 12.00
N TYR A 261 -49.10 -11.16 10.71
CA TYR A 261 -48.55 -9.90 10.21
C TYR A 261 -49.61 -8.82 9.95
N GLN A 262 -50.90 -9.12 10.15
CA GLN A 262 -51.98 -8.16 9.92
C GLN A 262 -52.13 -7.22 11.12
N ARG A 263 -52.19 -5.91 10.86
CA ARG A 263 -52.40 -4.87 11.90
C ARG A 263 -53.70 -5.04 12.69
N THR A 264 -54.69 -5.72 12.11
CA THR A 264 -56.01 -5.99 12.71
C THR A 264 -55.98 -7.10 13.75
N GLN A 265 -54.90 -7.87 13.86
CA GLN A 265 -54.81 -8.99 14.80
C GLN A 265 -54.53 -8.51 16.23
N LYS A 266 -55.52 -8.69 17.11
CA LYS A 266 -55.48 -8.17 18.50
C LYS A 266 -54.90 -9.15 19.52
N THR A 267 -54.80 -10.44 19.19
CA THR A 267 -54.47 -11.52 20.15
C THR A 267 -52.98 -11.88 20.22
N LEU A 268 -52.29 -11.85 19.08
CA LEU A 268 -50.83 -12.01 18.94
C LEU A 268 -50.44 -11.52 17.54
N ARG A 269 -49.48 -10.60 17.46
CA ARG A 269 -48.92 -10.08 16.19
C ARG A 269 -47.39 -10.17 16.19
N ILE A 270 -46.82 -10.31 15.01
CA ILE A 270 -45.37 -10.20 14.77
C ILE A 270 -45.15 -8.96 13.90
N PRO A 271 -44.35 -7.97 14.36
CA PRO A 271 -44.08 -6.79 13.56
C PRO A 271 -43.34 -7.18 12.27
N SER A 272 -43.57 -6.44 11.19
CA SER A 272 -42.88 -6.65 9.90
C SER A 272 -41.53 -5.92 9.82
N LYS A 273 -41.32 -4.92 10.68
CA LYS A 273 -40.09 -4.13 10.77
C LYS A 273 -39.69 -3.90 12.22
N THR A 274 -38.43 -3.58 12.45
CA THR A 274 -37.93 -3.19 13.77
C THR A 274 -38.47 -1.84 14.24
N SER A 275 -38.59 -1.70 15.56
CA SER A 275 -38.98 -0.47 16.28
C SER A 275 -38.12 -0.31 17.53
N GLU A 276 -38.09 0.89 18.10
CA GLU A 276 -37.36 1.22 19.33
C GLU A 276 -37.77 0.29 20.49
N ASN A 277 -39.08 0.04 20.67
CA ASN A 277 -39.59 -0.86 21.70
C ASN A 277 -39.12 -2.31 21.50
N LEU A 278 -39.13 -2.81 20.26
CA LEU A 278 -38.60 -4.15 19.98
C LEU A 278 -37.10 -4.23 20.25
N LEU A 279 -36.32 -3.22 19.83
CA LEU A 279 -34.87 -3.22 20.04
C LEU A 279 -34.51 -3.09 21.51
N TRP A 280 -35.23 -2.28 22.28
CA TRP A 280 -35.08 -2.22 23.73
C TRP A 280 -35.32 -3.59 24.38
N LEU A 281 -36.37 -4.31 23.98
CA LEU A 281 -36.63 -5.65 24.49
C LEU A 281 -35.55 -6.65 24.08
N ILE A 282 -35.04 -6.57 22.85
CA ILE A 282 -33.93 -7.40 22.38
C ILE A 282 -32.66 -7.10 23.18
N GLY A 283 -32.35 -5.82 23.44
CA GLY A 283 -31.22 -5.41 24.29
C GLY A 283 -31.35 -6.00 25.70
N LEU A 284 -32.52 -5.88 26.32
CA LEU A 284 -32.80 -6.47 27.63
C LEU A 284 -32.63 -8.00 27.63
N TYR A 285 -33.10 -8.66 26.57
CA TYR A 285 -32.92 -10.09 26.38
C TYR A 285 -31.44 -10.48 26.21
N MET A 286 -30.61 -9.64 25.57
CA MET A 286 -29.19 -9.95 25.37
C MET A 286 -28.44 -10.06 26.69
N GLY A 287 -28.80 -9.26 27.71
CA GLY A 287 -28.26 -9.40 29.06
C GLY A 287 -28.94 -10.52 29.83
N ASP A 288 -30.15 -10.25 30.34
CA ASP A 288 -30.84 -11.10 31.33
C ASP A 288 -31.75 -12.19 30.73
N GLY A 289 -31.80 -12.32 29.41
CA GLY A 289 -32.69 -13.24 28.72
C GLY A 289 -32.13 -14.63 28.45
N TYR A 290 -32.98 -15.66 28.40
CA TYR A 290 -32.64 -16.94 27.77
C TYR A 290 -33.90 -17.68 27.30
N ILE A 291 -33.73 -18.55 26.31
CA ILE A 291 -34.79 -19.44 25.82
C ILE A 291 -34.57 -20.84 26.41
N SER A 292 -35.59 -21.41 27.05
CA SER A 292 -35.55 -22.78 27.60
C SER A 292 -36.73 -23.62 27.11
N ARG A 293 -36.62 -24.95 27.23
CA ARG A 293 -37.72 -25.91 27.00
C ARG A 293 -38.39 -26.24 28.32
N THR A 294 -39.71 -26.25 28.36
CA THR A 294 -40.45 -26.72 29.55
C THR A 294 -40.50 -28.25 29.62
N SER A 295 -40.58 -28.81 30.84
CA SER A 295 -40.63 -30.26 31.07
C SER A 295 -42.02 -30.89 30.88
N ARG A 296 -43.08 -30.09 30.66
CA ARG A 296 -44.44 -30.61 30.45
C ARG A 296 -44.59 -31.17 29.02
N LYS A 297 -45.43 -32.20 28.88
CA LYS A 297 -45.76 -33.07 27.71
C LYS A 297 -45.93 -32.42 26.32
N LEU A 298 -45.75 -31.10 26.14
CA LEU A 298 -45.99 -30.36 24.90
C LEU A 298 -44.76 -29.63 24.34
N GLY A 299 -43.55 -29.83 24.88
CA GLY A 299 -42.31 -29.32 24.28
C GLY A 299 -42.27 -27.79 24.12
N THR A 300 -43.10 -27.06 24.87
CA THR A 300 -43.30 -25.62 24.72
C THR A 300 -42.05 -24.88 25.20
N GLN A 301 -41.45 -24.10 24.32
CA GLN A 301 -40.31 -23.25 24.65
C GLN A 301 -40.79 -22.00 25.40
N VAL A 302 -39.92 -21.39 26.19
CA VAL A 302 -40.25 -20.20 27.01
C VAL A 302 -39.09 -19.22 26.96
N LEU A 303 -39.38 -17.95 26.69
CA LEU A 303 -38.45 -16.86 26.84
C LEU A 303 -38.52 -16.37 28.28
N SER A 304 -37.40 -16.46 29.00
CA SER A 304 -37.29 -16.03 30.40
C SER A 304 -36.36 -14.82 30.50
N LEU A 305 -36.78 -13.80 31.25
CA LEU A 305 -35.97 -12.64 31.60
C LEU A 305 -35.73 -12.63 33.11
N ALA A 306 -34.48 -12.53 33.56
CA ALA A 306 -34.10 -12.55 34.97
C ALA A 306 -34.36 -11.21 35.68
N ILE A 307 -35.63 -10.84 35.84
CA ILE A 307 -36.05 -9.57 36.46
C ILE A 307 -36.74 -9.88 37.80
N PRO A 308 -36.14 -9.56 38.96
CA PRO A 308 -36.74 -9.81 40.28
C PRO A 308 -38.06 -9.05 40.51
N GLN A 309 -38.91 -9.56 41.39
CA GLN A 309 -40.19 -8.93 41.73
C GLN A 309 -40.03 -7.57 42.43
N THR A 310 -38.86 -7.31 43.02
CA THR A 310 -38.48 -6.02 43.60
C THR A 310 -38.35 -4.92 42.54
N GLU A 311 -38.07 -5.26 41.28
CA GLU A 311 -37.94 -4.29 40.18
C GLU A 311 -39.28 -4.03 39.46
N LEU A 312 -40.27 -3.54 40.21
CA LEU A 312 -41.63 -3.31 39.71
C LEU A 312 -41.69 -2.39 38.48
N GLY A 313 -40.83 -1.38 38.41
CA GLY A 313 -40.76 -0.44 37.27
C GLY A 313 -40.34 -1.14 35.97
N LEU A 314 -39.27 -1.93 36.02
CA LEU A 314 -38.77 -2.68 34.86
C LEU A 314 -39.78 -3.75 34.43
N ARG A 315 -40.39 -4.48 35.37
CA ARG A 315 -41.44 -5.47 35.07
C ARG A 315 -42.66 -4.85 34.36
N LYS A 316 -43.09 -3.66 34.79
CA LYS A 316 -44.17 -2.91 34.14
C LYS A 316 -43.79 -2.49 32.72
N LYS A 317 -42.56 -1.98 32.52
CA LYS A 317 -42.05 -1.58 31.20
C LYS A 317 -41.98 -2.76 30.24
N VAL A 318 -41.45 -3.91 30.67
CA VAL A 318 -41.44 -5.16 29.86
C VAL A 318 -42.86 -5.56 29.47
N SER A 319 -43.79 -5.58 30.43
CA SER A 319 -45.19 -5.95 30.15
C SER A 319 -45.84 -5.01 29.12
N HIS A 320 -45.58 -3.70 29.24
CA HIS A 320 -46.06 -2.70 28.29
C HIS A 320 -45.45 -2.89 26.90
N VAL A 321 -44.12 -3.04 26.81
CA VAL A 321 -43.41 -3.24 25.54
C VAL A 321 -43.85 -4.53 24.85
N VAL A 322 -44.01 -5.63 25.57
CA VAL A 322 -44.47 -6.90 24.98
C VAL A 322 -45.90 -6.78 24.46
N ARG A 323 -46.77 -6.04 25.17
CA ARG A 323 -48.13 -5.75 24.72
C ARG A 323 -48.14 -4.82 23.50
N ASP A 324 -47.30 -3.80 23.48
CA ASP A 324 -47.19 -2.84 22.38
C ASP A 324 -46.59 -3.46 21.11
N VAL A 325 -45.55 -4.28 21.25
CA VAL A 325 -44.89 -4.89 20.09
C VAL A 325 -45.71 -6.07 19.57
N PHE A 326 -46.16 -6.96 20.46
CA PHE A 326 -46.73 -8.26 20.06
C PHE A 326 -48.24 -8.41 20.33
N GLY A 327 -48.89 -7.45 20.98
CA GLY A 327 -50.27 -7.62 21.45
C GLY A 327 -50.42 -8.69 22.55
N TYR A 328 -49.30 -9.16 23.12
CA TYR A 328 -49.27 -10.25 24.10
C TYR A 328 -49.19 -9.71 25.52
N GLU A 329 -50.01 -10.23 26.42
CA GLU A 329 -49.96 -9.88 27.84
C GLU A 329 -49.15 -10.91 28.62
N VAL A 330 -48.09 -10.46 29.30
CA VAL A 330 -47.25 -11.32 30.12
C VAL A 330 -48.02 -11.73 31.37
N SER A 331 -48.30 -13.03 31.51
CA SER A 331 -48.98 -13.58 32.69
C SER A 331 -48.17 -13.37 33.97
N LYS A 332 -48.83 -13.14 35.10
CA LYS A 332 -48.18 -13.13 36.42
C LYS A 332 -47.60 -14.52 36.70
N ASP A 333 -46.28 -14.62 36.70
CA ASP A 333 -45.55 -15.83 37.07
C ASP A 333 -45.39 -15.89 38.60
N SER A 334 -45.48 -17.10 39.17
CA SER A 334 -45.15 -17.37 40.58
C SER A 334 -43.65 -17.27 40.87
N ASP A 335 -42.79 -17.25 39.84
CA ASP A 335 -41.34 -17.10 39.99
C ASP A 335 -40.98 -15.66 40.45
N PRO A 336 -40.46 -15.49 41.69
CA PRO A 336 -40.13 -14.16 42.20
C PRO A 336 -38.88 -13.55 41.55
N TYR A 337 -38.11 -14.33 40.79
CA TYR A 337 -36.84 -13.91 40.20
C TYR A 337 -36.90 -13.72 38.68
N ARG A 338 -37.95 -14.20 38.00
CA ARG A 338 -38.02 -14.20 36.53
C ARG A 338 -39.38 -13.75 35.99
N MET A 339 -39.37 -13.18 34.80
CA MET A 339 -40.56 -13.00 33.97
C MET A 339 -40.50 -13.96 32.79
N ARG A 340 -41.57 -14.72 32.56
CA ARG A 340 -41.64 -15.74 31.50
C ARG A 340 -42.70 -15.38 30.47
N ILE A 341 -42.32 -15.49 29.19
CA ILE A 341 -43.18 -15.27 28.03
C ILE A 341 -43.41 -16.62 27.36
N PHE A 342 -44.65 -17.09 27.37
CA PHE A 342 -45.07 -18.39 26.85
C PHE A 342 -45.68 -18.24 25.45
N SER A 343 -44.87 -17.92 24.43
CA SER A 343 -45.36 -17.68 23.06
C SER A 343 -44.44 -18.19 21.96
N SER A 344 -44.73 -19.38 21.41
CA SER A 344 -43.92 -20.01 20.34
C SER A 344 -43.54 -19.06 19.20
N PRO A 345 -44.45 -18.24 18.64
CA PRO A 345 -44.11 -17.29 17.57
C PRO A 345 -43.08 -16.23 17.97
N ILE A 346 -43.18 -15.69 19.20
CA ILE A 346 -42.21 -14.71 19.71
C ILE A 346 -40.83 -15.38 19.87
N MET A 347 -40.78 -16.61 20.40
CA MET A 347 -39.52 -17.32 20.49
C MET A 347 -38.92 -17.63 19.11
N TYR A 348 -39.72 -18.11 18.14
CA TYR A 348 -39.23 -18.34 16.79
C TYR A 348 -38.67 -17.07 16.16
N LEU A 349 -39.32 -15.93 16.35
CA LEU A 349 -38.78 -14.64 15.91
C LEU A 349 -37.39 -14.38 16.51
N PHE A 350 -37.23 -14.49 17.83
CA PHE A 350 -35.94 -14.26 18.49
C PHE A 350 -34.85 -15.21 17.99
N LYS A 351 -35.21 -16.47 17.71
CA LYS A 351 -34.29 -17.45 17.12
C LYS A 351 -33.86 -17.08 15.71
N MET A 352 -34.82 -16.69 14.87
CA MET A 352 -34.55 -16.26 13.49
C MET A 352 -33.74 -14.96 13.42
N LEU A 353 -33.83 -14.12 14.46
CA LEU A 353 -32.99 -12.93 14.61
C LEU A 353 -31.56 -13.24 15.13
N LEU A 354 -31.19 -14.52 15.23
CA LEU A 354 -29.89 -15.00 15.71
C LEU A 354 -29.61 -14.66 17.17
N LEU A 355 -30.65 -14.58 18.01
CA LEU A 355 -30.57 -14.27 19.44
C LEU A 355 -30.53 -15.54 20.32
N GLU A 356 -30.16 -16.70 19.77
CA GLU A 356 -29.97 -17.91 20.56
C GLU A 356 -28.61 -17.93 21.28
N GLY A 357 -28.53 -18.69 22.38
CA GLY A 357 -27.29 -18.92 23.10
C GLY A 357 -27.39 -18.67 24.60
N SER A 358 -26.32 -19.04 25.31
CA SER A 358 -26.13 -18.75 26.72
C SER A 358 -25.48 -17.38 26.92
N ALA A 359 -25.41 -16.90 28.17
CA ALA A 359 -24.66 -15.69 28.52
C ALA A 359 -23.21 -15.67 27.98
N ARG A 360 -22.59 -16.84 27.74
CA ARG A 360 -21.23 -16.99 27.20
C ARG A 360 -21.15 -17.02 25.67
N THR A 361 -22.25 -17.31 24.97
CA THR A 361 -22.22 -17.63 23.53
C THR A 361 -23.09 -16.73 22.67
N LYS A 362 -23.98 -15.92 23.27
CA LYS A 362 -24.77 -14.91 22.53
C LYS A 362 -23.85 -13.98 21.74
N LYS A 363 -24.28 -13.59 20.55
CA LYS A 363 -23.57 -12.64 19.67
C LYS A 363 -24.53 -11.52 19.28
N LEU A 364 -24.02 -10.29 19.19
CA LEU A 364 -24.78 -9.19 18.66
C LEU A 364 -24.95 -9.38 17.13
N PRO A 365 -26.18 -9.44 16.60
CA PRO A 365 -26.36 -9.60 15.17
C PRO A 365 -25.87 -8.36 14.40
N LEU A 366 -25.16 -8.58 13.27
CA LEU A 366 -24.57 -7.47 12.48
C LEU A 366 -25.61 -6.49 11.93
N TRP A 367 -26.84 -6.95 11.66
CA TRP A 367 -27.93 -6.09 11.18
C TRP A 367 -28.29 -4.98 12.17
N VAL A 368 -27.96 -5.12 13.46
CA VAL A 368 -28.19 -4.08 14.48
C VAL A 368 -27.37 -2.82 14.19
N PHE A 369 -26.18 -2.95 13.59
CA PHE A 369 -25.34 -1.80 13.25
C PHE A 369 -25.90 -0.96 12.08
N GLY A 370 -26.75 -1.54 11.23
CA GLY A 370 -27.41 -0.86 10.11
C GLY A 370 -28.73 -0.16 10.48
N LEU A 371 -29.14 -0.21 11.75
CA LEU A 371 -30.38 0.40 12.22
C LEU A 371 -30.25 1.92 12.38
N PRO A 372 -31.38 2.65 12.34
CA PRO A 372 -31.42 4.06 12.74
C PRO A 372 -30.82 4.25 14.14
N LYS A 373 -30.20 5.42 14.36
CA LYS A 373 -29.54 5.75 15.64
C LYS A 373 -30.50 5.59 16.84
N SER A 374 -31.78 5.96 16.71
CA SER A 374 -32.81 5.78 17.74
C SER A 374 -32.95 4.31 18.17
N GLN A 375 -32.99 3.38 17.22
CA GLN A 375 -33.15 1.95 17.49
C GLN A 375 -31.87 1.33 18.08
N ARG A 376 -30.69 1.80 17.67
CA ARG A 376 -29.41 1.39 18.29
C ARG A 376 -29.31 1.88 19.74
N LEU A 377 -29.69 3.13 20.01
CA LEU A 377 -29.81 3.66 21.37
C LEU A 377 -30.85 2.91 22.20
N ALA A 378 -31.97 2.51 21.58
CA ALA A 378 -32.99 1.71 22.24
C ALA A 378 -32.47 0.34 22.68
N PHE A 379 -31.75 -0.35 21.79
CA PHE A 379 -31.04 -1.59 22.12
C PHE A 379 -30.06 -1.40 23.28
N MET A 380 -29.19 -0.37 23.19
CA MET A 380 -28.24 -0.05 24.25
C MET A 380 -28.93 0.21 25.59
N GLY A 381 -30.04 0.95 25.57
CA GLY A 381 -30.82 1.23 26.76
C GLY A 381 -31.43 -0.03 27.40
N GLY A 382 -31.89 -0.97 26.58
CA GLY A 382 -32.37 -2.28 27.05
C GLY A 382 -31.26 -3.10 27.70
N TYR A 383 -30.08 -3.14 27.07
CA TYR A 383 -28.93 -3.88 27.59
C TYR A 383 -28.42 -3.28 28.91
N ILE A 384 -28.39 -1.94 29.03
CA ILE A 384 -28.08 -1.26 30.29
C ILE A 384 -29.14 -1.54 31.36
N ASP A 385 -30.43 -1.55 30.99
CA ASP A 385 -31.52 -1.86 31.93
C ASP A 385 -31.40 -3.29 32.49
N SER A 386 -30.78 -4.23 31.77
CA SER A 386 -30.39 -5.56 32.28
C SER A 386 -29.05 -5.54 33.04
N ASP A 387 -27.96 -5.91 32.37
CA ASP A 387 -26.59 -6.10 32.91
C ASP A 387 -25.85 -4.79 33.28
N GLY A 388 -26.49 -3.63 33.11
CA GLY A 388 -25.90 -2.32 33.41
C GLY A 388 -26.13 -1.86 34.84
N TYR A 389 -25.15 -1.14 35.39
CA TYR A 389 -25.23 -0.43 36.65
C TYR A 389 -24.74 1.00 36.48
N LEU A 390 -25.51 1.98 36.97
CA LEU A 390 -25.10 3.37 37.01
C LEU A 390 -24.30 3.64 38.27
N ARG A 391 -23.07 4.11 38.09
CA ARG A 391 -22.22 4.53 39.19
C ARG A 391 -22.29 6.04 39.32
N ASN A 392 -22.95 6.50 40.38
CA ASN A 392 -23.04 7.91 40.76
C ASN A 392 -21.98 8.22 41.81
N GLY A 393 -20.85 8.78 41.39
CA GLY A 393 -19.82 9.35 42.26
C GLY A 393 -19.93 10.87 42.38
N LYS A 394 -19.25 11.46 43.37
CA LYS A 394 -19.23 12.92 43.61
C LYS A 394 -18.86 13.79 42.39
N LYS A 395 -18.15 13.22 41.41
CA LYS A 395 -17.70 13.90 40.18
C LYS A 395 -18.19 13.25 38.88
N ASN A 396 -18.74 12.02 38.94
CA ASN A 396 -19.01 11.21 37.76
C ASN A 396 -20.32 10.41 37.84
N CYS A 397 -21.15 10.46 36.79
CA CYS A 397 -22.19 9.46 36.52
C CYS A 397 -21.80 8.67 35.27
N ASP A 398 -21.54 7.37 35.42
CA ASP A 398 -21.09 6.49 34.32
C ASP A 398 -21.92 5.18 34.32
N ALA A 399 -22.18 4.62 33.14
CA ALA A 399 -22.85 3.33 32.99
C ALA A 399 -21.82 2.21 32.85
N TRP A 400 -21.84 1.25 33.77
CA TRP A 400 -20.98 0.09 33.75
C TRP A 400 -21.78 -1.14 33.33
N ILE A 401 -21.32 -1.83 32.30
CA ILE A 401 -21.93 -3.06 31.79
C ILE A 401 -21.00 -4.21 32.14
N THR A 402 -21.52 -5.23 32.82
CA THR A 402 -20.74 -6.42 33.21
C THR A 402 -21.21 -7.63 32.42
N SER A 403 -20.29 -8.41 31.86
CA SER A 403 -20.63 -9.66 31.16
C SER A 403 -19.53 -10.69 31.31
N VAL A 404 -19.90 -11.98 31.26
CA VAL A 404 -18.95 -13.10 31.13
C VAL A 404 -18.52 -13.34 29.67
N ASN A 405 -19.08 -12.58 28.73
CA ASN A 405 -18.82 -12.71 27.29
C ASN A 405 -18.12 -11.45 26.75
N ARG A 406 -16.80 -11.57 26.57
CA ARG A 406 -15.97 -10.48 26.05
C ARG A 406 -16.32 -10.08 24.62
N GLN A 407 -16.57 -11.03 23.73
CA GLN A 407 -16.90 -10.76 22.32
C GLN A 407 -18.20 -9.96 22.18
N LEU A 408 -19.18 -10.26 23.04
CA LEU A 408 -20.42 -9.49 23.10
C LEU A 408 -20.14 -8.05 23.57
N LEU A 409 -19.31 -7.84 24.59
CA LEU A 409 -18.94 -6.50 25.03
C LEU A 409 -18.12 -5.72 23.99
N GLU A 410 -17.26 -6.38 23.21
CA GLU A 410 -16.53 -5.76 22.09
C GLU A 410 -17.52 -5.27 21.01
N SER A 411 -18.57 -6.05 20.73
CA SER A 411 -19.64 -5.64 19.80
C SER A 411 -20.49 -4.49 20.36
N VAL A 412 -20.80 -4.51 21.66
CA VAL A 412 -21.54 -3.44 22.36
C VAL A 412 -20.72 -2.15 22.46
N HIS A 413 -19.39 -2.26 22.64
CA HIS A 413 -18.46 -1.14 22.60
C HIS A 413 -18.51 -0.43 21.23
N MET A 414 -18.41 -1.20 20.14
CA MET A 414 -18.56 -0.67 18.78
C MET A 414 -19.95 -0.07 18.53
N LEU A 415 -21.02 -0.70 19.04
CA LEU A 415 -22.38 -0.16 18.91
C LEU A 415 -22.54 1.17 19.65
N ALA A 416 -21.96 1.30 20.85
CA ALA A 416 -21.96 2.54 21.62
C ALA A 416 -21.23 3.68 20.87
N ILE A 417 -20.04 3.41 20.32
CA ILE A 417 -19.30 4.36 19.47
C ILE A 417 -20.13 4.78 18.26
N SER A 418 -20.82 3.81 17.62
CA SER A 418 -21.66 4.09 16.47
C SER A 418 -22.86 5.02 16.77
N CYS A 419 -23.24 5.13 18.06
CA CYS A 419 -24.28 6.03 18.54
C CYS A 419 -23.72 7.39 19.02
N GLY A 420 -22.41 7.61 18.95
CA GLY A 420 -21.74 8.78 19.50
C GLY A 420 -21.53 8.74 21.02
N LEU A 421 -21.70 7.57 21.65
CA LEU A 421 -21.42 7.40 23.09
C LEU A 421 -19.94 7.12 23.30
N HIS A 422 -19.37 7.67 24.37
CA HIS A 422 -17.98 7.41 24.73
C HIS A 422 -17.86 6.12 25.53
N ALA A 423 -17.19 5.12 24.96
CA ALA A 423 -17.02 3.80 25.55
C ALA A 423 -15.53 3.52 25.81
N THR A 424 -15.19 3.21 27.05
CA THR A 424 -13.83 2.90 27.50
C THR A 424 -13.36 1.51 27.04
N GLY A 425 -12.10 1.16 27.31
CA GLY A 425 -11.62 -0.20 27.09
C GLY A 425 -12.31 -1.22 28.02
N ILE A 426 -12.35 -2.48 27.58
CA ILE A 426 -12.95 -3.57 28.36
C ILE A 426 -11.95 -4.05 29.42
N HIS A 427 -12.36 -4.00 30.68
CA HIS A 427 -11.57 -4.44 31.82
C HIS A 427 -11.90 -5.88 32.22
N GLU A 428 -10.88 -6.70 32.43
CA GLU A 428 -11.02 -8.06 32.94
C GLU A 428 -10.90 -8.06 34.47
N PHE A 429 -11.77 -8.82 35.14
CA PHE A 429 -11.71 -9.02 36.59
C PHE A 429 -12.09 -10.46 36.94
N THR A 430 -11.54 -10.97 38.05
CA THR A 430 -11.90 -12.31 38.57
C THR A 430 -12.93 -12.17 39.68
N PHE A 431 -13.97 -13.01 39.65
CA PHE A 431 -14.98 -13.07 40.70
C PHE A 431 -15.34 -14.53 41.03
N PHE A 432 -16.04 -14.73 42.15
CA PHE A 432 -16.57 -16.02 42.57
C PHE A 432 -18.07 -16.05 42.24
N PRO A 433 -18.52 -16.92 41.30
CA PRO A 433 -19.92 -16.97 40.87
C PRO A 433 -20.88 -17.45 41.96
N ASP A 434 -20.37 -18.30 42.86
CA ASP A 434 -21.15 -18.88 43.93
C ASP A 434 -20.74 -18.22 45.26
N VAL A 435 -21.72 -17.70 45.98
CA VAL A 435 -21.54 -17.11 47.31
C VAL A 435 -21.14 -18.20 48.32
N PHE A 436 -21.52 -19.46 48.06
CA PHE A 436 -21.31 -20.61 48.94
C PHE A 436 -20.13 -21.50 48.52
N ASP A 437 -19.66 -21.45 47.27
CA ASP A 437 -18.45 -22.15 46.79
C ASP A 437 -17.36 -21.18 46.32
N LYS A 438 -16.52 -20.76 47.27
CA LYS A 438 -15.37 -19.86 47.03
C LYS A 438 -14.18 -20.54 46.32
N LYS A 439 -14.29 -21.81 45.90
CA LYS A 439 -13.17 -22.49 45.20
C LYS A 439 -13.15 -22.22 43.70
N ARG A 440 -14.28 -21.85 43.09
CA ARG A 440 -14.39 -21.66 41.63
C ARG A 440 -14.22 -20.20 41.22
N LYS A 441 -13.01 -19.83 40.79
CA LYS A 441 -12.74 -18.52 40.18
C LYS A 441 -13.33 -18.46 38.77
N SER A 442 -14.01 -17.36 38.43
CA SER A 442 -14.50 -17.07 37.08
C SER A 442 -14.03 -15.69 36.61
N ILE A 443 -13.83 -15.56 35.31
CA ILE A 443 -13.42 -14.31 34.67
C ILE A 443 -14.67 -13.57 34.19
N GLY A 444 -14.77 -12.30 34.57
CA GLY A 444 -15.78 -11.35 34.09
C GLY A 444 -15.12 -10.19 33.36
N TYR A 445 -15.88 -9.55 32.49
CA TYR A 445 -15.46 -8.42 31.70
C TYR A 445 -16.39 -7.24 31.99
N ARG A 446 -15.84 -6.03 31.99
CA ARG A 446 -16.60 -4.82 32.26
C ARG A 446 -16.30 -3.72 31.25
N LEU A 447 -17.35 -3.13 30.72
CA LEU A 447 -17.31 -1.99 29.82
C LEU A 447 -17.90 -0.78 30.54
N GLN A 448 -17.20 0.36 30.54
CA GLN A 448 -17.73 1.62 31.07
C GLN A 448 -18.07 2.56 29.91
N ILE A 449 -19.31 3.04 29.89
CA ILE A 449 -19.80 4.12 29.02
C ILE A 449 -19.84 5.38 29.87
N THR A 450 -19.10 6.40 29.43
CA THR A 450 -18.94 7.67 30.13
C THR A 450 -19.44 8.82 29.26
N GLY A 451 -19.53 10.02 29.83
CA GLY A 451 -19.92 11.21 29.08
C GLY A 451 -21.41 11.51 29.20
N ASP A 452 -21.97 12.10 28.15
CA ASP A 452 -23.39 12.43 28.09
C ASP A 452 -24.23 11.18 27.80
N LEU A 453 -24.96 10.71 28.81
CA LEU A 453 -25.91 9.61 28.68
C LEU A 453 -27.33 10.09 28.36
N LEU A 454 -27.55 11.41 28.21
CA LEU A 454 -28.87 11.96 27.89
C LEU A 454 -29.50 11.34 26.63
N PRO A 455 -28.75 11.00 25.55
CA PRO A 455 -29.32 10.30 24.40
C PRO A 455 -29.96 8.93 24.75
N LEU A 456 -29.56 8.31 25.85
CA LEU A 456 -30.12 7.04 26.34
C LEU A 456 -31.31 7.24 27.30
N ALA A 457 -31.57 8.45 27.81
CA ALA A 457 -32.61 8.70 28.80
C ALA A 457 -34.02 8.36 28.29
N SER A 458 -34.27 8.56 26.99
CA SER A 458 -35.54 8.18 26.36
C SER A 458 -35.76 6.68 26.24
N TYR A 459 -34.72 5.87 26.46
CA TYR A 459 -34.75 4.44 26.18
C TYR A 459 -34.39 3.56 27.39
N SER A 460 -33.50 4.00 28.27
CA SER A 460 -33.11 3.26 29.49
C SER A 460 -33.84 3.81 30.70
N TRP A 461 -34.58 2.92 31.39
CA TRP A 461 -35.23 3.25 32.66
C TRP A 461 -34.19 3.59 33.73
N LYS A 462 -33.06 2.86 33.78
CA LYS A 462 -31.97 3.17 34.74
C LYS A 462 -31.39 4.55 34.49
N VAL A 463 -31.07 4.90 33.24
CA VAL A 463 -30.54 6.24 32.88
C VAL A 463 -31.55 7.33 33.20
N GLN A 464 -32.82 7.16 32.82
CA GLN A 464 -33.86 8.14 33.08
C GLN A 464 -34.00 8.50 34.57
N ASN A 465 -33.87 7.53 35.46
CA ASN A 465 -34.11 7.69 36.91
C ASN A 465 -32.82 7.86 37.73
N GLY A 466 -31.65 7.64 37.13
CA GLY A 466 -30.37 7.61 37.85
C GLY A 466 -29.27 8.50 37.26
N PHE A 467 -29.45 9.07 36.07
CA PHE A 467 -28.44 9.92 35.44
C PHE A 467 -28.49 11.36 35.98
N THR A 468 -27.30 11.92 36.24
CA THR A 468 -27.14 13.33 36.60
C THR A 468 -26.17 13.99 35.61
N PRO A 469 -26.63 14.93 34.76
CA PRO A 469 -25.79 15.56 33.74
C PRO A 469 -24.69 16.45 34.35
N ARG A 470 -23.58 16.62 33.63
CA ARG A 470 -22.41 17.44 34.03
C ARG A 470 -22.29 18.71 33.17
N ASN A 471 -21.45 19.64 33.61
CA ASN A 471 -20.98 20.78 32.80
C ASN A 471 -19.83 20.42 31.85
N TYR A 472 -19.07 19.34 32.09
CA TYR A 472 -17.92 18.94 31.28
C TYR A 472 -17.79 17.41 31.19
N TYR A 473 -17.46 16.92 30.00
CA TYR A 473 -17.26 15.50 29.71
C TYR A 473 -15.91 15.27 29.04
N HIS A 474 -15.23 14.19 29.38
CA HIS A 474 -14.06 13.74 28.62
C HIS A 474 -14.50 13.31 27.22
N THR A 475 -14.02 14.02 26.22
CA THR A 475 -14.17 13.65 24.81
C THR A 475 -12.82 13.14 24.28
N TYR A 476 -12.82 12.42 23.16
CA TYR A 476 -11.58 12.18 22.39
C TYR A 476 -11.04 13.46 21.71
N GLY A 477 -11.40 14.64 22.24
CA GLY A 477 -10.93 15.95 21.83
C GLY A 477 -9.98 16.52 22.90
N SER A 478 -9.16 17.47 22.49
CA SER A 478 -8.30 18.20 23.42
C SER A 478 -9.09 19.21 24.27
N HIS A 479 -8.44 19.71 25.33
CA HIS A 479 -8.94 20.88 26.06
C HIS A 479 -9.07 22.06 25.09
N HIS A 480 -10.16 22.84 25.18
CA HIS A 480 -10.40 24.03 24.36
C HIS A 480 -9.15 24.92 24.27
N GLY A 481 -8.69 25.18 23.04
CA GLY A 481 -7.52 26.02 22.78
C GLY A 481 -6.20 25.24 22.60
N SER A 482 -6.28 23.91 22.48
CA SER A 482 -5.14 23.07 22.11
C SER A 482 -4.91 23.07 20.60
N PRO A 483 -3.66 23.05 20.12
CA PRO A 483 -3.34 22.94 18.68
C PRO A 483 -3.96 21.71 17.98
N ILE A 484 -4.32 20.66 18.75
CA ILE A 484 -4.93 19.42 18.25
C ILE A 484 -6.39 19.64 17.78
N ASP A 485 -7.08 20.67 18.29
CA ASP A 485 -8.49 20.96 17.94
C ASP A 485 -8.67 21.17 16.42
N SER A 486 -7.62 21.65 15.74
CA SER A 486 -7.62 21.85 14.29
C SER A 486 -7.59 20.54 13.48
N TYR A 487 -7.33 19.38 14.07
CA TYR A 487 -7.23 18.07 13.39
C TYR A 487 -8.41 17.13 13.68
N ILE A 488 -9.30 17.51 14.60
CA ILE A 488 -10.48 16.74 14.97
C ILE A 488 -11.76 17.34 14.36
N SER A 489 -12.81 16.53 14.22
CA SER A 489 -14.16 16.95 13.81
C SER A 489 -15.20 16.27 14.69
N ASP A 490 -16.50 16.44 14.48
CA ASP A 490 -17.50 15.66 15.24
C ASP A 490 -17.43 14.15 14.97
N GLU A 491 -16.91 13.77 13.79
CA GLU A 491 -16.84 12.39 13.32
C GLU A 491 -15.48 11.75 13.57
N ILE A 492 -14.38 12.53 13.53
CA ILE A 492 -13.01 12.04 13.67
C ILE A 492 -12.32 12.61 14.91
N GLY A 493 -11.58 11.75 15.61
CA GLY A 493 -10.68 12.12 16.71
C GLY A 493 -9.38 11.33 16.63
N PHE A 494 -8.50 11.52 17.60
CA PHE A 494 -7.25 10.77 17.72
C PHE A 494 -7.18 10.07 19.07
N GLY A 495 -6.97 8.74 19.03
CA GLY A 495 -6.82 7.90 20.20
C GLY A 495 -5.37 7.50 20.42
N VAL A 496 -4.97 7.40 21.68
CA VAL A 496 -3.62 6.94 22.04
C VAL A 496 -3.52 5.42 21.87
N VAL A 497 -2.43 4.96 21.25
CA VAL A 497 -2.05 3.55 21.18
C VAL A 497 -1.69 3.07 22.59
N GLN A 498 -2.48 2.16 23.13
CA GLN A 498 -2.34 1.61 24.47
C GLN A 498 -1.46 0.36 24.49
N LYS A 499 -1.55 -0.47 23.44
CA LYS A 499 -0.84 -1.74 23.37
C LYS A 499 -0.69 -2.18 21.91
N ILE A 500 0.46 -2.76 21.59
CA ILE A 500 0.71 -3.48 20.34
C ILE A 500 1.22 -4.87 20.75
N THR A 501 0.56 -5.95 20.29
CA THR A 501 0.96 -7.33 20.62
C THR A 501 0.94 -8.24 19.40
N PRO A 502 2.00 -9.01 19.14
CA PRO A 502 1.96 -10.07 18.12
C PRO A 502 0.97 -11.17 18.55
N VAL A 503 0.14 -11.64 17.62
CA VAL A 503 -0.91 -12.65 17.90
C VAL A 503 -0.64 -13.99 17.21
N GLY A 504 0.04 -13.98 16.07
CA GLY A 504 0.31 -15.18 15.26
C GLY A 504 0.08 -14.90 13.78
N GLU A 505 -0.27 -15.92 12.99
CA GLU A 505 -0.60 -15.78 11.58
C GLU A 505 -2.08 -16.04 11.31
N GLU A 506 -2.74 -15.10 10.62
CA GLU A 506 -4.15 -15.23 10.22
C GLU A 506 -4.34 -14.84 8.75
N PRO A 507 -5.39 -15.32 8.07
CA PRO A 507 -5.77 -14.84 6.74
C PRO A 507 -6.09 -13.35 6.76
N VAL A 508 -5.47 -12.61 5.85
CA VAL A 508 -5.65 -11.17 5.73
C VAL A 508 -6.16 -10.77 4.36
N TYR A 509 -6.88 -9.66 4.37
CA TYR A 509 -7.59 -9.12 3.24
C TYR A 509 -7.26 -7.64 3.11
N ASP A 510 -7.56 -7.11 1.94
CA ASP A 510 -7.47 -5.71 1.64
C ASP A 510 -8.57 -5.33 0.64
N ILE A 511 -8.98 -4.06 0.65
CA ILE A 511 -10.06 -3.55 -0.17
C ILE A 511 -9.64 -2.26 -0.87
N GLU A 512 -10.03 -2.13 -2.13
CA GLU A 512 -9.84 -0.91 -2.91
C GLU A 512 -11.14 -0.10 -2.89
N VAL A 513 -11.01 1.18 -2.58
CA VAL A 513 -12.13 2.12 -2.41
C VAL A 513 -11.90 3.32 -3.31
N GLU A 514 -12.94 3.72 -4.02
CA GLU A 514 -12.93 4.89 -4.91
C GLU A 514 -12.64 6.19 -4.13
N GLY A 515 -11.87 7.09 -4.74
CA GLY A 515 -11.62 8.42 -4.17
C GLY A 515 -10.53 8.45 -3.08
N HIS A 516 -10.93 8.48 -1.81
CA HIS A 516 -10.06 8.90 -0.69
C HIS A 516 -8.96 7.89 -0.28
N HIS A 517 -8.87 6.75 -0.95
CA HIS A 517 -7.86 5.70 -0.72
C HIS A 517 -7.72 5.21 0.74
N ASN A 518 -8.77 5.34 1.54
CA ASN A 518 -8.83 4.87 2.92
C ASN A 518 -10.25 4.37 3.26
N PHE A 519 -10.39 3.69 4.40
CA PHE A 519 -11.67 3.23 4.94
C PHE A 519 -11.65 3.11 6.47
N ILE A 520 -12.81 2.79 7.05
CA ILE A 520 -12.96 2.61 8.49
C ILE A 520 -13.08 1.12 8.84
N ALA A 521 -12.10 0.60 9.58
CA ALA A 521 -12.10 -0.77 10.11
C ALA A 521 -12.07 -0.76 11.65
N ASN A 522 -13.03 -1.43 12.30
CA ASN A 522 -13.19 -1.42 13.76
C ASN A 522 -13.18 0.00 14.38
N GLY A 523 -13.67 0.99 13.63
CA GLY A 523 -13.70 2.39 14.06
C GLY A 523 -12.33 3.08 14.07
N ILE A 524 -11.32 2.51 13.42
CA ILE A 524 -10.00 3.07 13.19
C ILE A 524 -9.87 3.41 11.70
N VAL A 525 -9.21 4.53 11.39
CA VAL A 525 -8.97 4.98 10.02
C VAL A 525 -7.76 4.23 9.45
N VAL A 526 -7.98 3.50 8.37
CA VAL A 526 -7.02 2.58 7.74
C VAL A 526 -6.88 2.90 6.25
N HIS A 527 -5.70 2.69 5.67
CA HIS A 527 -5.46 2.97 4.25
C HIS A 527 -5.79 1.75 3.37
N ASN A 528 -6.06 1.98 2.08
CA ASN A 528 -6.20 0.92 1.08
C ASN A 528 -4.83 0.47 0.55
N SER A 529 -4.64 -0.81 0.19
CA SER A 529 -3.42 -1.27 -0.48
C SER A 529 -3.60 -2.06 -1.78
N GLU A 530 -4.25 -1.45 -2.75
CA GLU A 530 -4.11 -1.88 -4.14
C GLU A 530 -4.45 -0.72 -5.07
N VAL A 531 -3.57 0.26 -5.14
CA VAL A 531 -3.64 1.29 -6.16
C VAL A 531 -2.52 0.99 -7.16
N VAL A 532 -2.79 1.28 -8.43
CA VAL A 532 -1.82 1.49 -9.52
C VAL A 532 -1.82 0.39 -10.59
N TYR A 533 -1.27 -0.81 -10.43
CA TYR A 533 -0.84 -1.56 -11.64
C TYR A 533 -1.93 -2.20 -12.54
N LYS A 534 -2.94 -2.89 -11.99
CA LYS A 534 -3.89 -3.67 -12.81
C LYS A 534 -4.96 -2.79 -13.46
N SER A 535 -5.47 -1.79 -12.71
CA SER A 535 -6.40 -0.78 -13.25
C SER A 535 -5.71 0.15 -14.26
N ILE A 536 -4.43 0.49 -14.07
CA ILE A 536 -3.65 1.20 -15.08
C ILE A 536 -3.42 0.33 -16.31
N GLN A 537 -3.04 -0.94 -16.17
CA GLN A 537 -2.87 -1.82 -17.35
C GLN A 537 -4.18 -1.96 -18.15
N ASP A 538 -5.33 -2.12 -17.49
CA ASP A 538 -6.62 -2.19 -18.18
C ASP A 538 -7.00 -0.84 -18.81
N THR A 539 -6.68 0.29 -18.15
CA THR A 539 -6.90 1.64 -18.69
C THR A 539 -5.98 1.95 -19.87
N LEU A 540 -4.72 1.54 -19.79
CA LEU A 540 -3.72 1.64 -20.86
C LEU A 540 -4.11 0.77 -22.05
N ARG A 541 -4.54 -0.47 -21.81
CA ARG A 541 -5.07 -1.38 -22.84
C ARG A 541 -6.29 -0.80 -23.53
N LYS A 542 -7.23 -0.18 -22.78
CA LYS A 542 -8.38 0.54 -23.37
C LYS A 542 -7.96 1.71 -24.26
N LYS A 543 -6.85 2.40 -23.92
CA LYS A 543 -6.23 3.45 -24.76
C LYS A 543 -5.36 2.88 -25.89
N GLY A 544 -5.24 1.56 -26.02
CA GLY A 544 -4.42 0.87 -27.03
C GLY A 544 -2.91 0.85 -26.72
N VAL A 545 -2.48 1.29 -25.54
CA VAL A 545 -1.07 1.27 -25.12
C VAL A 545 -0.67 -0.15 -24.77
N VAL A 546 0.41 -0.63 -25.36
CA VAL A 546 1.02 -1.93 -25.05
C VAL A 546 2.20 -1.70 -24.14
N PHE A 547 2.18 -2.32 -22.96
CA PHE A 547 3.31 -2.35 -22.05
C PHE A 547 3.50 -3.78 -21.53
N LEU A 548 4.52 -4.45 -22.05
CA LEU A 548 4.83 -5.86 -21.79
C LEU A 548 6.34 -6.02 -21.55
N ASP A 549 6.75 -7.17 -21.01
CA ASP A 549 8.16 -7.57 -21.10
C ASP A 549 8.55 -7.91 -22.55
N MET A 550 9.83 -7.78 -22.88
CA MET A 550 10.32 -7.94 -24.26
C MET A 550 10.05 -9.34 -24.84
N ASP A 551 10.08 -10.40 -24.02
CA ASP A 551 9.76 -11.76 -24.47
C ASP A 551 8.29 -11.89 -24.87
N SER A 552 7.38 -11.36 -24.05
CA SER A 552 5.94 -11.31 -24.38
C SER A 552 5.67 -10.40 -25.58
N GLY A 553 6.35 -9.25 -25.68
CA GLY A 553 6.26 -8.36 -26.83
C GLY A 553 6.64 -9.05 -28.14
N LEU A 554 7.73 -9.84 -28.15
CA LEU A 554 8.16 -10.61 -29.32
C LEU A 554 7.14 -11.71 -29.70
N ARG A 555 6.46 -12.30 -28.72
CA ARG A 555 5.51 -13.40 -28.94
C ARG A 555 4.13 -12.89 -29.39
N GLU A 556 3.63 -11.85 -28.74
CA GLU A 556 2.28 -11.32 -28.94
C GLU A 556 2.22 -10.30 -30.09
N TYR A 557 3.29 -9.54 -30.31
CA TYR A 557 3.38 -8.50 -31.35
C TYR A 557 4.60 -8.71 -32.28
N PRO A 558 4.77 -9.90 -32.88
CA PRO A 558 5.97 -10.26 -33.64
C PRO A 558 6.22 -9.34 -34.84
N GLU A 559 5.16 -8.87 -35.51
CA GLU A 559 5.29 -8.00 -36.70
C GLU A 559 5.86 -6.63 -36.35
N ILE A 560 5.36 -6.00 -35.28
CA ILE A 560 5.84 -4.70 -34.80
C ILE A 560 7.29 -4.84 -34.30
N VAL A 561 7.56 -5.87 -33.51
CA VAL A 561 8.92 -6.11 -33.01
C VAL A 561 9.89 -6.35 -34.17
N LYS A 562 9.54 -7.20 -35.15
CA LYS A 562 10.39 -7.48 -36.31
C LYS A 562 10.66 -6.23 -37.16
N GLN A 563 9.70 -5.30 -37.24
CA GLN A 563 9.87 -4.04 -37.97
C GLN A 563 10.91 -3.12 -37.33
N TYR A 564 10.95 -3.03 -36.00
CA TYR A 564 11.75 -2.01 -35.29
C TYR A 564 12.99 -2.56 -34.58
N PHE A 565 13.02 -3.84 -34.22
CA PHE A 565 14.10 -4.44 -33.45
C PHE A 565 15.45 -4.39 -34.18
N GLY A 566 16.45 -3.79 -33.55
CA GLY A 566 17.81 -3.68 -34.11
C GLY A 566 17.93 -2.70 -35.29
N THR A 567 16.92 -1.87 -35.54
CA THR A 567 16.97 -0.84 -36.60
C THR A 567 17.82 0.36 -36.20
N ILE A 568 17.80 0.73 -34.92
CA ILE A 568 18.54 1.87 -34.39
C ILE A 568 19.90 1.39 -33.85
N ILE A 569 19.91 0.24 -33.16
CA ILE A 569 21.11 -0.37 -32.60
C ILE A 569 21.24 -1.79 -33.17
N PRO A 570 21.80 -1.94 -34.38
CA PRO A 570 22.00 -3.25 -34.98
C PRO A 570 23.06 -4.04 -34.19
N PRO A 571 23.07 -5.39 -34.29
CA PRO A 571 24.10 -6.22 -33.66
C PRO A 571 25.53 -5.80 -34.04
N GLY A 572 25.69 -5.20 -35.23
CA GLY A 572 26.97 -4.73 -35.74
C GLY A 572 27.46 -3.41 -35.15
N ASP A 573 26.69 -2.75 -34.28
CA ASP A 573 27.00 -1.42 -33.75
C ASP A 573 28.31 -1.41 -32.94
N ASN A 574 28.38 -2.23 -31.90
CA ASN A 574 29.56 -2.36 -31.05
C ASN A 574 29.63 -3.76 -30.43
N LYS A 575 30.75 -4.12 -29.77
CA LYS A 575 30.96 -5.46 -29.20
C LYS A 575 29.87 -5.83 -28.20
N PHE A 576 29.45 -4.90 -27.34
CA PHE A 576 28.44 -5.15 -26.30
C PHE A 576 27.02 -5.19 -26.85
N ALA A 577 26.71 -4.40 -27.88
CA ALA A 577 25.46 -4.52 -28.63
C ALA A 577 25.34 -5.88 -29.35
N ALA A 578 26.44 -6.39 -29.92
CA ALA A 578 26.50 -7.72 -30.50
C ALA A 578 26.27 -8.80 -29.43
N LEU A 579 26.92 -8.68 -28.28
CA LEU A 579 26.74 -9.58 -27.15
C LEU A 579 25.28 -9.60 -26.68
N ASN A 580 24.72 -8.43 -26.38
CA ASN A 580 23.33 -8.28 -25.98
C ASN A 580 22.38 -8.89 -27.01
N SER A 581 22.56 -8.59 -28.30
CA SER A 581 21.71 -9.14 -29.37
C SER A 581 21.80 -10.67 -29.48
N ALA A 582 22.92 -11.29 -29.08
CA ALA A 582 23.06 -12.74 -29.05
C ALA A 582 22.33 -13.39 -27.86
N VAL A 583 22.37 -12.77 -26.68
CA VAL A 583 21.98 -13.42 -25.41
C VAL A 583 20.89 -12.72 -24.59
N TRP A 584 20.27 -11.66 -25.11
CA TRP A 584 19.27 -10.89 -24.34
C TRP A 584 18.21 -11.81 -23.71
N SER A 585 17.97 -11.59 -22.43
CA SER A 585 17.21 -12.47 -21.56
C SER A 585 16.03 -11.78 -20.88
N GLY A 586 15.91 -10.45 -21.00
CA GLY A 586 14.81 -9.64 -20.48
C GLY A 586 14.74 -8.25 -21.12
N GLY A 587 14.01 -7.33 -20.49
CA GLY A 587 13.77 -5.96 -20.95
C GLY A 587 12.28 -5.67 -21.18
N SER A 588 11.97 -4.50 -21.74
CA SER A 588 10.58 -4.01 -21.87
C SER A 588 10.20 -3.72 -23.33
N PHE A 589 8.94 -3.99 -23.68
CA PHE A 589 8.33 -3.59 -24.95
C PHE A 589 7.18 -2.60 -24.67
N VAL A 590 7.32 -1.38 -25.20
CA VAL A 590 6.32 -0.31 -25.05
C VAL A 590 5.91 0.18 -26.43
N TYR A 591 4.60 0.20 -26.70
CA TYR A 591 4.02 0.80 -27.89
C TYR A 591 2.89 1.75 -27.50
N VAL A 592 2.98 2.99 -27.95
CA VAL A 592 2.00 4.05 -27.65
C VAL A 592 1.35 4.50 -28.96
N PRO A 593 0.02 4.33 -29.13
CA PRO A 593 -0.68 4.69 -30.36
C PRO A 593 -0.72 6.19 -30.65
N LYS A 594 -1.07 6.53 -31.90
CA LYS A 594 -1.17 7.91 -32.40
C LYS A 594 -2.10 8.75 -31.52
N GLY A 595 -1.63 9.94 -31.12
CA GLY A 595 -2.38 10.91 -30.34
C GLY A 595 -2.62 10.54 -28.87
N VAL A 596 -2.14 9.38 -28.40
CA VAL A 596 -2.36 8.94 -27.01
C VAL A 596 -1.33 9.58 -26.08
N LYS A 597 -1.81 10.20 -25.01
CA LYS A 597 -0.97 10.69 -23.91
C LYS A 597 -1.10 9.80 -22.70
N VAL A 598 0.04 9.33 -22.22
CA VAL A 598 0.16 8.52 -21.01
C VAL A 598 0.60 9.44 -19.86
N ASP A 599 -0.36 9.83 -19.02
CA ASP A 599 -0.15 10.83 -17.97
C ASP A 599 0.68 10.30 -16.79
N LEU A 600 0.62 8.99 -16.53
CA LEU A 600 1.36 8.32 -15.47
C LEU A 600 2.62 7.65 -16.03
N PRO A 601 3.80 7.81 -15.40
CA PRO A 601 5.02 7.17 -15.89
C PRO A 601 4.92 5.64 -15.85
N LEU A 602 5.27 4.98 -16.95
CA LEU A 602 5.44 3.54 -17.02
C LEU A 602 6.75 3.17 -16.31
N GLN A 603 6.74 2.21 -15.39
CA GLN A 603 7.91 1.92 -14.56
C GLN A 603 8.37 0.47 -14.72
N ALA A 604 9.67 0.24 -14.95
CA ALA A 604 10.27 -1.09 -14.96
C ALA A 604 11.52 -1.11 -14.06
N TYR A 605 11.78 -2.23 -13.39
CA TYR A 605 12.94 -2.37 -12.50
C TYR A 605 13.68 -3.68 -12.77
N PHE A 606 15.00 -3.62 -12.69
CA PHE A 606 15.91 -4.67 -13.12
C PHE A 606 16.99 -4.95 -12.07
N ARG A 607 17.30 -6.22 -11.75
CA ARG A 607 18.30 -6.59 -10.73
C ARG A 607 19.11 -7.84 -11.05
N ILE A 608 20.41 -7.82 -10.68
CA ILE A 608 21.32 -8.96 -10.76
C ILE A 608 21.23 -9.79 -9.48
N ASN A 609 20.84 -11.07 -9.59
CA ASN A 609 20.56 -11.94 -8.44
C ASN A 609 21.53 -13.14 -8.29
N ALA A 610 22.64 -13.20 -9.04
CA ALA A 610 23.57 -14.33 -8.97
C ALA A 610 25.04 -13.94 -9.27
N ALA A 611 25.97 -14.59 -8.59
CA ALA A 611 27.41 -14.42 -8.81
C ALA A 611 27.85 -14.96 -10.19
N ASN A 612 28.68 -14.20 -10.91
CA ASN A 612 29.11 -14.49 -12.30
C ASN A 612 27.95 -14.56 -13.31
N MET A 613 26.82 -13.90 -13.03
CA MET A 613 25.71 -13.77 -13.98
C MET A 613 25.86 -12.53 -14.84
N GLY A 614 25.60 -12.67 -16.14
CA GLY A 614 25.42 -11.53 -17.03
C GLY A 614 23.95 -11.13 -17.13
N GLN A 615 23.65 -9.84 -17.02
CA GLN A 615 22.31 -9.31 -17.24
C GLN A 615 22.25 -8.60 -18.60
N PHE A 616 21.40 -9.12 -19.49
CA PHE A 616 21.31 -8.66 -20.88
C PHE A 616 19.88 -8.23 -21.20
N GLU A 617 19.62 -6.94 -21.09
CA GLU A 617 18.29 -6.37 -21.29
C GLU A 617 18.15 -5.71 -22.64
N ARG A 618 16.98 -5.88 -23.25
CA ARG A 618 16.62 -5.24 -24.50
C ARG A 618 15.29 -4.52 -24.34
N THR A 619 15.33 -3.20 -24.33
CA THR A 619 14.14 -2.36 -24.24
C THR A 619 13.84 -1.71 -25.57
N LEU A 620 12.60 -1.82 -26.04
CA LEU A 620 12.12 -1.24 -27.28
C LEU A 620 10.87 -0.41 -27.01
N ILE A 621 10.95 0.90 -27.28
CA ILE A 621 9.86 1.85 -27.09
C ILE A 621 9.51 2.50 -28.43
N ILE A 622 8.23 2.44 -28.82
CA ILE A 622 7.69 3.10 -30.00
C ILE A 622 6.60 4.07 -29.57
N ALA A 623 6.81 5.35 -29.84
CA ALA A 623 5.84 6.41 -29.62
C ALA A 623 5.34 6.92 -30.98
N GLU A 624 4.09 6.60 -31.33
CA GLU A 624 3.46 7.01 -32.59
C GLU A 624 3.14 8.51 -32.64
N GLU A 625 2.74 9.00 -33.80
CA GLU A 625 2.57 10.44 -34.06
C GLU A 625 1.73 11.16 -32.99
N GLY A 626 2.22 12.28 -32.46
CA GLY A 626 1.53 13.08 -31.45
C GLY A 626 1.33 12.40 -30.09
N SER A 627 1.96 11.25 -29.83
CA SER A 627 1.85 10.53 -28.56
C SER A 627 2.78 11.06 -27.48
N PHE A 628 2.49 10.76 -26.21
CA PHE A 628 3.36 11.08 -25.08
C PHE A 628 3.51 9.89 -24.13
N VAL A 629 4.74 9.60 -23.73
CA VAL A 629 5.03 8.62 -22.67
C VAL A 629 6.24 9.03 -21.84
N SER A 630 6.10 8.85 -20.53
CA SER A 630 7.21 8.87 -19.58
C SER A 630 7.49 7.43 -19.16
N TYR A 631 8.72 6.97 -19.33
CA TYR A 631 9.18 5.64 -18.95
C TYR A 631 10.31 5.76 -17.94
N LEU A 632 10.24 4.98 -16.87
CA LEU A 632 11.20 4.99 -15.79
C LEU A 632 11.80 3.60 -15.60
N GLU A 633 13.13 3.54 -15.52
CA GLU A 633 13.93 2.35 -15.31
C GLU A 633 14.72 2.43 -14.01
N GLY A 634 14.50 1.52 -13.06
CA GLY A 634 15.34 1.37 -11.88
C GLY A 634 16.27 0.16 -11.98
N CYS A 635 17.56 0.30 -11.63
CA CYS A 635 18.49 -0.82 -11.61
C CYS A 635 19.27 -0.89 -10.30
N THR A 636 19.31 -2.07 -9.64
CA THR A 636 20.23 -2.32 -8.52
C THR A 636 20.90 -3.68 -8.57
N ALA A 637 22.03 -3.84 -7.87
CA ALA A 637 22.61 -5.15 -7.58
C ALA A 637 23.13 -5.23 -6.14
N PRO A 638 22.99 -6.41 -5.47
CA PRO A 638 23.66 -6.65 -4.21
C PRO A 638 25.15 -6.90 -4.37
N VAL A 639 25.91 -6.69 -3.29
CA VAL A 639 27.37 -6.87 -3.28
C VAL A 639 27.72 -8.36 -3.36
N TYR A 640 28.39 -8.76 -4.44
CA TYR A 640 28.95 -10.11 -4.61
C TYR A 640 30.49 -10.06 -4.57
N THR A 641 31.12 -11.20 -4.27
CA THR A 641 32.59 -11.33 -4.22
C THR A 641 33.25 -11.42 -5.61
N THR A 642 32.48 -11.65 -6.68
CA THR A 642 32.97 -11.85 -8.05
C THR A 642 32.42 -10.79 -9.01
N ASP A 643 33.22 -10.35 -9.97
CA ASP A 643 32.82 -9.36 -10.98
C ASP A 643 31.59 -9.84 -11.80
N SER A 644 30.64 -8.95 -12.06
CA SER A 644 29.41 -9.24 -12.83
C SER A 644 29.25 -8.26 -13.99
N LEU A 645 28.55 -8.67 -15.05
CA LEU A 645 28.41 -7.88 -16.28
C LEU A 645 26.96 -7.49 -16.53
N HIS A 646 26.68 -6.20 -16.61
CA HIS A 646 25.41 -5.67 -17.10
C HIS A 646 25.61 -5.05 -18.48
N SER A 647 24.86 -5.54 -19.47
CA SER A 647 24.85 -4.96 -20.80
C SER A 647 23.43 -4.83 -21.34
N ALA A 648 22.86 -3.64 -21.16
CA ALA A 648 21.55 -3.29 -21.69
C ALA A 648 21.65 -2.59 -23.05
N VAL A 649 20.61 -2.79 -23.86
CA VAL A 649 20.39 -2.01 -25.07
C VAL A 649 18.98 -1.45 -25.07
N VAL A 650 18.88 -0.14 -25.33
CA VAL A 650 17.60 0.59 -25.35
C VAL A 650 17.43 1.28 -26.70
N GLU A 651 16.37 0.93 -27.41
CA GLU A 651 15.96 1.51 -28.69
C GLU A 651 14.65 2.28 -28.52
N ILE A 652 14.66 3.57 -28.87
CA ILE A 652 13.47 4.42 -28.78
C ILE A 652 13.18 5.05 -30.14
N ILE A 653 11.96 4.87 -30.64
CA ILE A 653 11.47 5.47 -31.87
C ILE A 653 10.45 6.53 -31.46
N VAL A 654 10.76 7.80 -31.73
CA VAL A 654 9.87 8.94 -31.49
C VAL A 654 9.36 9.44 -32.84
N LYS A 655 8.09 9.16 -33.16
CA LYS A 655 7.46 9.58 -34.42
C LYS A 655 7.11 11.08 -34.40
N LYS A 656 6.54 11.56 -35.50
CA LYS A 656 6.24 12.97 -35.72
C LYS A 656 5.43 13.57 -34.56
N GLY A 657 5.88 14.68 -33.99
CA GLY A 657 5.21 15.37 -32.88
C GLY A 657 5.06 14.57 -31.58
N ALA A 658 5.67 13.38 -31.47
CA ALA A 658 5.62 12.57 -30.26
C ALA A 658 6.65 13.04 -29.23
N ARG A 659 6.40 12.79 -27.94
CA ARG A 659 7.33 13.09 -26.85
C ARG A 659 7.58 11.87 -25.99
N VAL A 660 8.86 11.52 -25.79
CA VAL A 660 9.28 10.43 -24.92
C VAL A 660 10.26 10.94 -23.87
N ARG A 661 9.93 10.68 -22.61
CA ARG A 661 10.84 10.89 -21.48
C ARG A 661 11.30 9.53 -20.95
N TYR A 662 12.61 9.32 -20.90
CA TYR A 662 13.22 8.11 -20.37
C TYR A 662 14.08 8.44 -19.16
N THR A 663 13.62 8.03 -17.99
CA THR A 663 14.32 8.23 -16.73
C THR A 663 14.99 6.93 -16.31
N THR A 664 16.24 6.98 -15.84
CA THR A 664 16.95 5.82 -15.31
C THR A 664 17.70 6.18 -14.05
N ILE A 665 17.47 5.45 -12.96
CA ILE A 665 18.25 5.59 -11.72
C ILE A 665 18.92 4.24 -11.45
N GLN A 666 20.25 4.22 -11.40
CA GLN A 666 21.03 3.01 -11.22
C GLN A 666 21.89 3.10 -9.96
N ASN A 667 21.88 2.04 -9.15
CA ASN A 667 22.81 1.86 -8.03
C ASN A 667 23.36 0.42 -8.03
N TRP A 668 24.49 0.24 -8.72
CA TRP A 668 25.14 -1.07 -8.84
C TRP A 668 26.14 -1.32 -7.71
N SER A 669 26.37 -2.58 -7.35
CA SER A 669 27.50 -2.92 -6.50
C SER A 669 28.85 -2.61 -7.19
N THR A 670 29.89 -2.33 -6.40
CA THR A 670 31.21 -1.85 -6.88
C THR A 670 32.01 -2.86 -7.69
N ASN A 671 31.49 -4.07 -7.90
CA ASN A 671 32.06 -5.16 -8.71
C ASN A 671 31.35 -5.34 -10.07
N VAL A 672 30.40 -4.47 -10.44
CA VAL A 672 29.64 -4.59 -11.71
C VAL A 672 30.29 -3.77 -12.83
N TYR A 673 30.42 -4.36 -14.00
CA TYR A 673 30.68 -3.66 -15.26
C TYR A 673 29.34 -3.28 -15.91
N ASN A 674 29.07 -1.98 -16.05
CA ASN A 674 27.83 -1.43 -16.57
C ASN A 674 28.05 -0.86 -17.99
N LEU A 675 27.77 -1.68 -19.02
CA LEU A 675 28.14 -1.41 -20.42
C LEU A 675 26.87 -1.31 -21.29
N VAL A 676 26.31 -0.11 -21.36
CA VAL A 676 24.95 0.13 -21.88
C VAL A 676 24.98 0.93 -23.17
N THR A 677 24.18 0.51 -24.16
CA THR A 677 23.98 1.25 -25.41
C THR A 677 22.53 1.73 -25.50
N LYS A 678 22.29 3.04 -25.36
CA LYS A 678 20.95 3.64 -25.52
C LYS A 678 20.93 4.59 -26.72
N ARG A 679 19.93 4.47 -27.59
CA ARG A 679 19.78 5.35 -28.76
C ARG A 679 18.32 5.58 -29.09
N ALA A 680 17.97 6.84 -29.30
CA ALA A 680 16.69 7.28 -29.79
C ALA A 680 16.80 7.83 -31.21
N ARG A 681 15.80 7.55 -32.04
CA ARG A 681 15.58 8.18 -33.34
C ARG A 681 14.36 9.09 -33.24
N VAL A 682 14.52 10.37 -33.54
CA VAL A 682 13.50 11.41 -33.35
C VAL A 682 13.13 12.02 -34.69
N GLU A 683 11.88 11.76 -35.10
CA GLU A 683 11.28 12.27 -36.32
C GLU A 683 10.80 13.73 -36.16
N GLU A 684 10.13 14.27 -37.18
CA GLU A 684 9.77 15.69 -37.28
C GLU A 684 9.00 16.20 -36.06
N GLU A 685 9.41 17.34 -35.50
CA GLU A 685 8.79 17.94 -34.29
C GLU A 685 8.71 17.01 -33.05
N GLY A 686 9.38 15.85 -33.08
CA GLY A 686 9.46 14.93 -31.95
C GLY A 686 10.40 15.44 -30.85
N VAL A 687 10.18 14.97 -29.63
CA VAL A 687 10.96 15.35 -28.45
C VAL A 687 11.42 14.09 -27.70
N MET A 688 12.72 13.99 -27.46
CA MET A 688 13.31 12.92 -26.64
C MET A 688 14.04 13.51 -25.44
N GLU A 689 13.74 13.02 -24.24
CA GLU A 689 14.36 13.46 -22.99
C GLU A 689 14.99 12.25 -22.28
N TRP A 690 16.31 12.24 -22.11
CA TRP A 690 17.02 11.27 -21.29
C TRP A 690 17.32 11.88 -19.92
N VAL A 691 16.95 11.20 -18.84
CA VAL A 691 17.29 11.58 -17.46
C VAL A 691 17.98 10.40 -16.79
N ASP A 692 19.28 10.48 -16.58
CA ASP A 692 20.11 9.37 -16.10
C ASP A 692 20.77 9.68 -14.76
N GLY A 693 20.67 8.76 -13.81
CA GLY A 693 21.42 8.73 -12.55
C GLY A 693 22.32 7.51 -12.46
N ASN A 694 23.64 7.74 -12.45
CA ASN A 694 24.66 6.70 -12.43
C ASN A 694 25.36 6.67 -11.07
N LEU A 695 25.00 5.69 -10.24
CA LEU A 695 25.62 5.46 -8.94
C LEU A 695 26.10 4.00 -8.84
N GLY A 696 27.14 3.77 -8.05
CA GLY A 696 27.68 2.42 -7.89
C GLY A 696 28.51 1.96 -9.10
N SER A 697 28.64 0.64 -9.31
CA SER A 697 29.45 -0.04 -10.36
C SER A 697 30.97 0.11 -10.24
N LYS A 698 31.73 -0.86 -10.76
CA LYS A 698 33.18 -0.77 -10.90
C LYS A 698 33.54 0.19 -12.03
N ILE A 699 32.95 -0.08 -13.20
CA ILE A 699 33.13 0.69 -14.42
C ILE A 699 31.78 0.87 -15.09
N THR A 700 31.39 2.11 -15.36
CA THR A 700 30.27 2.43 -16.26
C THR A 700 30.80 2.99 -17.57
N MET A 701 30.27 2.49 -18.68
CA MET A 701 30.40 3.09 -20.00
C MET A 701 29.00 3.26 -20.60
N LYS A 702 28.47 4.49 -20.57
CA LYS A 702 27.10 4.78 -21.02
C LYS A 702 27.01 6.11 -21.75
N TYR A 703 26.50 6.06 -22.98
CA TYR A 703 26.38 7.22 -23.87
C TYR A 703 25.01 7.25 -24.56
N PRO A 704 23.94 7.65 -23.86
CA PRO A 704 22.63 7.87 -24.47
C PRO A 704 22.76 8.80 -25.67
N SER A 705 22.13 8.40 -26.76
CA SER A 705 22.29 9.06 -28.05
C SER A 705 20.93 9.48 -28.62
N VAL A 706 20.83 10.70 -29.13
CA VAL A 706 19.64 11.22 -29.84
C VAL A 706 19.99 11.51 -31.29
N TYR A 707 19.31 10.84 -32.21
CA TYR A 707 19.44 11.02 -33.66
C TYR A 707 18.24 11.85 -34.13
N LEU A 708 18.48 13.13 -34.36
CA LEU A 708 17.48 14.13 -34.75
C LEU A 708 17.35 14.09 -36.28
N VAL A 709 16.49 13.20 -36.77
CA VAL A 709 16.35 12.88 -38.21
C VAL A 709 15.25 13.68 -38.90
N GLY A 710 14.31 14.25 -38.13
CA GLY A 710 13.24 15.09 -38.65
C GLY A 710 13.46 16.57 -38.40
N ARG A 711 12.86 17.42 -39.23
CA ARG A 711 12.88 18.87 -39.07
C ARG A 711 12.32 19.26 -37.69
N LYS A 712 12.96 20.22 -37.01
CA LYS A 712 12.55 20.70 -35.66
C LYS A 712 12.55 19.63 -34.55
N ALA A 713 13.15 18.46 -34.78
CA ALA A 713 13.30 17.45 -33.73
C ALA A 713 14.16 17.99 -32.57
N ARG A 714 13.80 17.61 -31.34
CA ARG A 714 14.46 18.06 -30.11
C ARG A 714 14.98 16.89 -29.28
N GLY A 715 16.17 17.06 -28.70
CA GLY A 715 16.79 16.06 -27.85
C GLY A 715 17.42 16.66 -26.60
N GLU A 716 17.06 16.13 -25.43
CA GLU A 716 17.60 16.56 -24.15
C GLU A 716 18.25 15.37 -23.44
N ILE A 717 19.44 15.58 -22.87
CA ILE A 717 20.18 14.59 -22.10
C ILE A 717 20.61 15.23 -20.80
N LEU A 718 20.05 14.74 -19.70
CA LEU A 718 20.40 15.13 -18.34
C LEU A 718 21.02 13.92 -17.64
N SER A 719 22.27 14.01 -17.23
CA SER A 719 22.98 12.89 -16.61
C SER A 719 23.69 13.31 -15.33
N ILE A 720 23.54 12.53 -14.27
CA ILE A 720 24.36 12.60 -13.05
C ILE A 720 25.22 11.35 -12.92
N ALA A 721 26.48 11.52 -12.52
CA ALA A 721 27.38 10.42 -12.19
C ALA A 721 28.08 10.64 -10.85
N TYR A 722 28.12 9.61 -10.00
CA TYR A 722 28.87 9.60 -8.75
C TYR A 722 29.94 8.50 -8.80
N ALA A 723 31.21 8.85 -8.52
CA ALA A 723 32.30 7.90 -8.41
C ALA A 723 32.96 7.97 -7.02
N GLY A 724 32.89 6.87 -6.29
CA GLY A 724 33.63 6.62 -5.05
C GLY A 724 34.93 5.83 -5.28
N HIS A 725 35.49 5.31 -4.19
CA HIS A 725 36.76 4.59 -4.19
C HIS A 725 36.79 3.41 -5.18
N GLY A 726 37.80 3.38 -6.07
CA GLY A 726 38.00 2.29 -7.04
C GLY A 726 37.00 2.25 -8.19
N GLN A 727 36.13 3.26 -8.32
CA GLN A 727 35.12 3.33 -9.38
C GLN A 727 35.54 4.26 -10.52
N HIS A 728 35.16 3.90 -11.75
CA HIS A 728 35.30 4.75 -12.93
C HIS A 728 33.97 4.89 -13.67
N GLN A 729 33.36 6.07 -13.59
CA GLN A 729 32.12 6.40 -14.31
C GLN A 729 32.45 7.16 -15.61
N ASP A 730 32.56 6.47 -16.75
CA ASP A 730 32.67 7.10 -18.08
C ASP A 730 31.26 7.23 -18.70
N ALA A 731 30.63 8.37 -18.43
CA ALA A 731 29.27 8.69 -18.83
C ALA A 731 29.24 9.90 -19.78
N GLY A 732 28.16 10.08 -20.51
CA GLY A 732 28.00 11.29 -21.32
C GLY A 732 26.79 11.23 -22.21
N GLY A 733 26.88 11.78 -23.42
CA GLY A 733 25.73 11.84 -24.33
C GLY A 733 26.13 12.16 -25.77
N LYS A 734 25.30 11.75 -26.72
CA LYS A 734 25.51 12.07 -28.14
C LYS A 734 24.28 12.73 -28.74
N ALA A 735 24.47 13.87 -29.39
CA ALA A 735 23.44 14.54 -30.18
C ALA A 735 23.86 14.57 -31.65
N VAL A 736 23.10 13.90 -32.52
CA VAL A 736 23.37 13.83 -33.95
C VAL A 736 22.24 14.55 -34.70
N HIS A 737 22.55 15.73 -35.21
CA HIS A 737 21.66 16.58 -36.00
C HIS A 737 21.75 16.20 -37.47
N LEU A 738 20.69 15.59 -38.00
CA LEU A 738 20.61 15.11 -39.39
C LEU A 738 19.57 15.87 -40.23
N ALA A 739 18.85 16.80 -39.61
CA ALA A 739 17.79 17.58 -40.23
C ALA A 739 17.82 19.06 -39.80
N PRO A 740 17.18 19.96 -40.58
CA PRO A 740 17.15 21.40 -40.27
C PRO A 740 16.37 21.74 -38.99
N GLU A 741 16.74 22.88 -38.39
CA GLU A 741 16.09 23.50 -37.23
C GLU A 741 16.03 22.62 -35.98
N THR A 742 16.92 21.63 -35.89
CA THR A 742 16.95 20.69 -34.77
C THR A 742 17.64 21.30 -33.56
N THR A 743 17.16 20.99 -32.34
CA THR A 743 17.70 21.56 -31.11
C THR A 743 18.13 20.45 -30.14
N SER A 744 19.28 20.60 -29.49
CA SER A 744 19.70 19.69 -28.43
C SER A 744 20.29 20.37 -27.21
N GLN A 745 20.11 19.73 -26.06
CA GLN A 745 20.71 20.16 -24.79
C GLN A 745 21.30 18.95 -24.06
N ILE A 746 22.57 19.04 -23.67
CA ILE A 746 23.25 18.02 -22.86
C ILE A 746 23.72 18.70 -21.58
N ILE A 747 23.21 18.26 -20.44
CA ILE A 747 23.65 18.69 -19.12
C ILE A 747 24.21 17.45 -18.40
N SER A 748 25.51 17.45 -18.14
CA SER A 748 26.18 16.39 -17.40
C SER A 748 26.72 16.94 -16.10
N LYS A 749 26.30 16.36 -14.98
CA LYS A 749 26.82 16.65 -13.65
C LYS A 749 27.58 15.44 -13.11
N SER A 750 28.72 15.66 -12.50
CA SER A 750 29.56 14.59 -11.97
C SER A 750 30.10 14.92 -10.59
N ILE A 751 30.20 13.91 -9.73
CA ILE A 751 30.73 14.02 -8.37
C ILE A 751 31.77 12.91 -8.19
N SER A 752 32.97 13.26 -7.72
CA SER A 752 34.03 12.29 -7.42
C SER A 752 34.53 12.42 -5.99
N ARG A 753 34.70 11.27 -5.32
CA ARG A 753 35.18 11.13 -3.93
C ARG A 753 36.03 9.87 -3.74
N GLY A 754 36.90 9.86 -2.74
CA GLY A 754 37.67 8.71 -2.27
C GLY A 754 38.69 8.18 -3.29
N GLY A 755 39.17 9.04 -4.19
CA GLY A 755 39.99 8.63 -5.34
C GLY A 755 39.17 8.09 -6.52
N GLY A 756 37.85 8.26 -6.50
CA GLY A 756 36.96 7.93 -7.61
C GLY A 756 37.23 8.77 -8.85
N ARG A 757 36.90 8.19 -10.01
CA ARG A 757 37.08 8.85 -11.31
C ARG A 757 35.76 9.00 -12.04
N THR A 758 35.37 10.23 -12.33
CA THR A 758 34.31 10.53 -13.31
C THR A 758 34.91 10.94 -14.65
N SER A 759 34.27 10.59 -15.74
CA SER A 759 34.63 11.08 -17.07
C SER A 759 33.36 11.43 -17.83
N TYR A 760 33.27 12.67 -18.32
CA TYR A 760 32.27 13.04 -19.31
C TYR A 760 32.81 12.75 -20.72
N ARG A 761 32.01 12.09 -21.56
CA ARG A 761 32.32 11.89 -22.99
C ARG A 761 31.13 12.25 -23.87
N GLY A 762 31.28 13.32 -24.63
CA GLY A 762 30.23 13.88 -25.46
C GLY A 762 30.52 13.78 -26.96
N LEU A 763 29.49 13.63 -27.78
CA LEU A 763 29.56 13.88 -29.23
C LEU A 763 28.40 14.78 -29.67
N VAL A 764 28.71 15.95 -30.21
CA VAL A 764 27.75 16.74 -31.00
C VAL A 764 28.16 16.62 -32.46
N GLN A 765 27.27 16.09 -33.29
CA GLN A 765 27.48 15.99 -34.72
C GLN A 765 26.38 16.72 -35.47
N VAL A 766 26.74 17.56 -36.43
CA VAL A 766 25.83 18.30 -37.31
C VAL A 766 26.16 17.94 -38.74
N ALA A 767 25.21 17.34 -39.44
CA ALA A 767 25.37 16.96 -40.84
C ALA A 767 25.28 18.17 -41.80
N PRO A 768 25.81 18.06 -43.04
CA PRO A 768 25.82 19.14 -44.03
C PRO A 768 24.45 19.66 -44.49
N ASN A 769 23.35 19.00 -44.11
CA ASN A 769 21.99 19.41 -44.42
C ASN A 769 21.23 19.98 -43.19
N ALA A 770 21.85 19.98 -42.00
CA ALA A 770 21.20 20.34 -40.73
C ALA A 770 21.26 21.85 -40.44
N LYS A 771 20.72 22.67 -41.37
CA LYS A 771 20.63 24.14 -41.28
C LYS A 771 19.93 24.63 -40.02
N ASN A 772 20.36 25.75 -39.45
CA ASN A 772 19.75 26.41 -38.29
C ASN A 772 19.62 25.51 -37.05
N SER A 773 20.48 24.51 -36.92
CA SER A 773 20.50 23.64 -35.75
C SER A 773 21.16 24.33 -34.56
N LYS A 774 20.69 24.01 -33.36
CA LYS A 774 21.21 24.56 -32.10
C LYS A 774 21.59 23.44 -31.14
N SER A 775 22.73 23.54 -30.47
CA SER A 775 23.12 22.59 -29.43
C SER A 775 23.79 23.32 -28.27
N LYS A 776 23.43 22.97 -27.05
CA LYS A 776 24.09 23.45 -25.82
C LYS A 776 24.57 22.28 -24.98
N VAL A 777 25.86 22.28 -24.62
CA VAL A 777 26.47 21.24 -23.80
C VAL A 777 27.08 21.84 -22.54
N VAL A 778 26.56 21.49 -21.36
CA VAL A 778 27.05 21.95 -20.05
C VAL A 778 27.58 20.75 -19.27
N CYS A 779 28.84 20.82 -18.84
CA CYS A 779 29.51 19.76 -18.10
C CYS A 779 30.03 20.30 -16.77
N ASP A 780 29.35 19.98 -15.67
CA ASP A 780 29.78 20.38 -14.33
C ASP A 780 30.37 19.18 -13.59
N ALA A 781 31.52 19.37 -12.97
CA ALA A 781 32.15 18.38 -12.10
C ALA A 781 32.42 18.96 -10.72
N LEU A 782 32.13 18.17 -9.68
CA LEU A 782 32.41 18.48 -8.30
C LEU A 782 33.38 17.45 -7.72
N LEU A 783 34.56 17.92 -7.31
CA LEU A 783 35.57 17.10 -6.63
C LEU A 783 35.47 17.30 -5.12
N LEU A 784 35.33 16.20 -4.37
CA LEU A 784 35.17 16.21 -2.92
C LEU A 784 36.49 16.04 -2.15
N ASP A 785 37.56 15.64 -2.82
CA ASP A 785 38.90 15.51 -2.24
C ASP A 785 39.99 15.65 -3.31
N GLU A 786 41.25 15.68 -2.87
CA GLU A 786 42.41 15.84 -3.75
C GLU A 786 42.81 14.58 -4.52
N ALA A 787 42.42 13.39 -4.03
CA ALA A 787 42.75 12.12 -4.69
C ALA A 787 41.83 11.83 -5.90
N SER A 788 40.64 12.43 -5.89
CA SER A 788 39.60 12.25 -6.89
C SER A 788 39.90 12.98 -8.19
N ARG A 789 39.36 12.45 -9.29
CA ARG A 789 39.63 12.97 -10.64
C ARG A 789 38.36 13.05 -11.48
N SER A 790 38.21 14.14 -12.22
CA SER A 790 37.21 14.25 -13.27
C SER A 790 37.86 14.60 -14.61
N ASP A 791 37.48 13.92 -15.67
CA ASP A 791 37.95 14.19 -17.04
C ASP A 791 36.77 14.57 -17.95
N THR A 792 36.95 15.52 -18.86
CA THR A 792 35.90 15.95 -19.79
C THR A 792 36.41 15.83 -21.23
N TYR A 793 35.77 14.99 -22.04
CA TYR A 793 36.13 14.69 -23.43
C TYR A 793 34.98 15.08 -24.39
N PRO A 794 34.77 16.39 -24.65
CA PRO A 794 33.77 16.84 -25.61
C PRO A 794 34.31 16.63 -27.04
N THR A 795 33.47 16.12 -27.93
CA THR A 795 33.80 16.01 -29.36
C THR A 795 32.71 16.72 -30.17
N MET A 796 33.12 17.59 -31.10
CA MET A 796 32.20 18.28 -32.01
C MET A 796 32.59 18.01 -33.45
N LYS A 797 31.62 17.64 -34.27
CA LYS A 797 31.78 17.43 -35.72
C LYS A 797 30.71 18.24 -36.43
N ILE A 798 31.07 19.45 -36.85
CA ILE A 798 30.11 20.43 -37.35
C ILE A 798 30.35 20.63 -38.85
N ASP A 799 29.57 19.94 -39.67
CA ASP A 799 29.71 19.95 -41.13
C ASP A 799 28.75 20.96 -41.80
N HIS A 800 28.25 21.96 -41.05
CA HIS A 800 27.39 23.04 -41.54
C HIS A 800 27.75 24.39 -40.91
N GLN A 801 27.68 25.49 -41.66
CA GLN A 801 28.05 26.85 -41.18
C GLN A 801 26.92 27.56 -40.41
N ASP A 802 25.67 27.48 -40.90
CA ASP A 802 24.50 28.12 -40.26
C ASP A 802 23.99 27.36 -39.04
N VAL A 803 24.76 27.26 -37.97
CA VAL A 803 24.38 26.59 -36.71
C VAL A 803 24.90 27.32 -35.48
N THR A 804 24.28 27.07 -34.32
CA THR A 804 24.72 27.63 -33.03
C THR A 804 25.06 26.50 -32.07
N ILE A 805 26.34 26.36 -31.73
CA ILE A 805 26.84 25.29 -30.86
C ILE A 805 27.56 25.93 -29.68
N GLU A 806 27.10 25.66 -28.47
CA GLU A 806 27.66 26.14 -27.22
C GLU A 806 28.18 24.96 -26.40
N HIS A 807 29.38 25.10 -25.81
CA HIS A 807 29.88 24.16 -24.83
C HIS A 807 30.58 24.86 -23.67
N GLU A 808 30.17 24.47 -22.48
CA GLU A 808 30.69 24.94 -21.22
C GLU A 808 31.09 23.73 -20.38
N ALA A 809 32.25 23.80 -19.73
CA ALA A 809 32.73 22.80 -18.80
C ALA A 809 33.34 23.46 -17.57
N THR A 810 32.85 23.10 -16.38
CA THR A 810 33.28 23.66 -15.11
C THR A 810 33.70 22.53 -14.18
N VAL A 811 34.89 22.66 -13.58
CA VAL A 811 35.34 21.76 -12.51
C VAL A 811 35.48 22.58 -11.24
N SER A 812 34.70 22.23 -10.23
CA SER A 812 34.67 22.89 -8.93
C SER A 812 35.18 21.92 -7.86
N LYS A 813 35.87 22.46 -6.86
CA LYS A 813 36.10 21.77 -5.59
C LYS A 813 35.14 22.34 -4.57
N ILE A 814 34.76 21.56 -3.55
CA ILE A 814 34.10 22.15 -2.39
C ILE A 814 35.07 23.14 -1.76
N GLY A 815 34.68 24.41 -1.69
CA GLY A 815 35.51 25.45 -1.09
C GLY A 815 35.55 25.31 0.42
N ASP A 816 36.75 25.39 1.00
CA ASP A 816 36.93 25.38 2.46
C ASP A 816 36.12 26.50 3.12
N GLU A 817 35.92 27.63 2.44
CA GLU A 817 35.06 28.72 2.92
C GLU A 817 33.58 28.33 3.01
N GLN A 818 33.05 27.54 2.06
CA GLN A 818 31.66 27.09 2.08
C GLN A 818 31.44 26.08 3.21
N LEU A 819 32.37 25.14 3.38
CA LEU A 819 32.35 24.20 4.50
C LEU A 819 32.52 24.92 5.83
N PHE A 820 33.50 25.82 5.94
CA PHE A 820 33.72 26.63 7.13
C PHE A 820 32.49 27.48 7.47
N TYR A 821 31.86 28.09 6.46
CA TYR A 821 30.63 28.85 6.65
C TYR A 821 29.53 27.97 7.26
N LEU A 822 29.19 26.84 6.65
CA LEU A 822 28.12 25.95 7.13
C LEU A 822 28.45 25.36 8.51
N THR A 823 29.68 24.91 8.71
CA THR A 823 30.12 24.34 9.99
C THR A 823 30.16 25.36 11.11
N SER A 824 30.53 26.62 10.84
CA SER A 824 30.46 27.69 11.83
C SER A 824 29.01 28.06 12.22
N ARG A 825 28.00 27.60 11.50
CA ARG A 825 26.57 27.70 11.87
C ARG A 825 26.08 26.48 12.65
N GLY A 826 26.98 25.57 13.03
CA GLY A 826 26.68 24.38 13.83
C GLY A 826 26.23 23.16 13.03
N ILE A 827 26.38 23.17 11.70
CA ILE A 827 26.10 22.04 10.82
C ILE A 827 27.33 21.12 10.82
N ASP A 828 27.16 19.82 11.00
CA ASP A 828 28.30 18.90 10.95
C ASP A 828 28.96 18.90 9.56
N LYS A 829 30.27 18.63 9.48
CA LYS A 829 31.00 18.66 8.21
C LYS A 829 30.37 17.71 7.17
N ALA A 830 29.97 16.50 7.56
CA ALA A 830 29.34 15.56 6.64
C ALA A 830 27.97 16.04 6.15
N GLN A 831 27.21 16.69 7.04
CA GLN A 831 25.93 17.32 6.70
C GLN A 831 26.12 18.51 5.76
N ALA A 832 27.14 19.35 6.00
CA ALA A 832 27.49 20.49 5.16
C ALA A 832 27.88 20.05 3.75
N GLU A 833 28.73 19.03 3.63
CA GLU A 833 29.08 18.41 2.34
C GLU A 833 27.83 17.90 1.62
N SER A 834 26.95 17.19 2.33
CA SER A 834 25.69 16.67 1.76
C SER A 834 24.78 17.80 1.26
N MET A 835 24.68 18.92 1.99
CA MET A 835 23.90 20.08 1.55
C MET A 835 24.46 20.70 0.25
N ILE A 836 25.78 20.84 0.13
CA ILE A 836 26.43 21.38 -1.07
C ILE A 836 26.19 20.44 -2.27
N VAL A 837 26.36 19.13 -2.05
CA VAL A 837 26.09 18.12 -3.08
C VAL A 837 24.62 18.15 -3.50
N ASN A 838 23.67 18.23 -2.55
CA ASN A 838 22.24 18.29 -2.85
C ASN A 838 21.86 19.55 -3.65
N GLY A 839 22.46 20.71 -3.34
CA GLY A 839 22.29 21.92 -4.15
C GLY A 839 22.86 21.77 -5.56
N PHE A 840 24.00 21.09 -5.71
CA PHE A 840 24.63 20.83 -7.00
C PHE A 840 23.76 19.95 -7.92
N ILE A 841 23.06 18.97 -7.36
CA ILE A 841 22.22 18.01 -8.10
C ILE A 841 20.75 18.46 -8.24
N GLU A 842 20.33 19.53 -7.55
CA GLU A 842 18.95 20.03 -7.50
C GLU A 842 18.28 20.15 -8.88
N PRO A 843 18.94 20.65 -9.95
CA PRO A 843 18.32 20.75 -11.28
C PRO A 843 17.86 19.39 -11.84
N ILE A 844 18.54 18.30 -11.45
CA ILE A 844 18.22 16.93 -11.88
C ILE A 844 17.11 16.35 -11.02
N VAL A 845 17.20 16.57 -9.70
CA VAL A 845 16.19 16.13 -8.74
C VAL A 845 14.81 16.72 -9.06
N LYS A 846 14.76 17.98 -9.53
CA LYS A 846 13.51 18.65 -9.95
C LYS A 846 12.81 18.01 -11.16
N GLU A 847 13.56 17.30 -12.01
CA GLU A 847 12.99 16.61 -13.19
C GLU A 847 12.46 15.20 -12.86
N LEU A 848 12.74 14.69 -11.66
CA LEU A 848 12.32 13.38 -11.20
C LEU A 848 10.98 13.46 -10.45
N PRO A 849 10.13 12.41 -10.54
CA PRO A 849 9.00 12.28 -9.63
C PRO A 849 9.46 12.26 -8.16
N LEU A 850 8.62 12.76 -7.25
CA LEU A 850 8.98 12.97 -5.84
C LEU A 850 9.58 11.73 -5.16
N GLU A 851 9.04 10.55 -5.43
CA GLU A 851 9.51 9.27 -4.89
C GLU A 851 10.98 9.00 -5.26
N TYR A 852 11.32 9.19 -6.54
CA TYR A 852 12.67 8.95 -7.08
C TYR A 852 13.65 10.07 -6.74
N ALA A 853 13.15 11.30 -6.60
CA ALA A 853 13.92 12.41 -6.06
C ALA A 853 14.40 12.11 -4.63
N VAL A 854 13.50 11.59 -3.78
CA VAL A 854 13.83 11.16 -2.41
C VAL A 854 14.79 9.97 -2.42
N GLU A 855 14.58 9.00 -3.30
CA GLU A 855 15.47 7.84 -3.45
C GLU A 855 16.88 8.24 -3.88
N LEU A 856 17.02 9.07 -4.92
CA LEU A 856 18.31 9.56 -5.40
C LEU A 856 19.07 10.31 -4.30
N ASN A 857 18.38 11.20 -3.57
CA ASN A 857 18.99 11.92 -2.44
C ASN A 857 19.49 10.97 -1.36
N ARG A 858 18.70 9.94 -1.02
CA ARG A 858 19.09 8.93 -0.03
C ARG A 858 20.27 8.07 -0.51
N LEU A 859 20.28 7.67 -1.78
CA LEU A 859 21.39 6.91 -2.36
C LEU A 859 22.69 7.71 -2.33
N ILE A 860 22.63 9.01 -2.66
CA ILE A 860 23.80 9.90 -2.58
C ILE A 860 24.27 10.04 -1.13
N GLN A 861 23.36 10.24 -0.17
CA GLN A 861 23.71 10.27 1.26
C GLN A 861 24.40 8.98 1.72
N LEU A 862 23.91 7.80 1.32
CA LEU A 862 24.53 6.52 1.65
C LEU A 862 25.95 6.39 1.07
N GLN A 863 26.16 6.86 -0.17
CA GLN A 863 27.50 6.91 -0.76
C GLN A 863 28.42 7.91 -0.05
N MET A 864 27.85 8.93 0.60
CA MET A 864 28.60 9.89 1.40
C MET A 864 28.94 9.39 2.82
N GLU A 865 28.07 8.58 3.43
CA GLU A 865 28.27 7.98 4.76
C GLU A 865 29.21 6.76 4.73
N GLY A 866 29.18 5.97 3.65
CA GLY A 866 29.93 4.71 3.50
C GLY A 866 31.45 4.82 3.31
N SER A 867 32.07 5.93 3.71
CA SER A 867 33.53 6.15 3.66
C SER A 867 33.99 7.00 4.85
N VAL A 868 33.43 6.72 6.03
CA VAL A 868 34.03 7.11 7.30
C VAL A 868 34.82 5.89 7.78
N GLY A 869 36.13 6.09 7.99
CA GLY A 869 37.08 5.04 8.34
C GLY A 869 36.84 4.37 9.68
#